data_AF-A0A344TF21-F1
#
_entry.id   AF-A0A344TF21-F1
#
_cell.length_a   1.000
_cell.length_b   1.000
_cell.length_c   1.000
_cell.angle_alpha   90.00
_cell.angle_beta   90.00
_cell.angle_gamma   90.00
#
_symmetry.space_group_name_H-M   'P 1'
#
loop_
_entity.id
_entity.type
_entity.pdbx_description
1 polymer ?
#
loop_
_entity_poly.entity_id
_entity_poly.type
_entity_poly.pdbx_seq_one_letter_code
_entity_poly.pdbx_strand_id
1 'polypeptide(L)'
;MKLSPCLSVIFLIFSVSIPIFAQNDPYLHKLYDALHDAPMQQKFRKLAPMPAGVVYLQQPNEGEKEMRVHFQNMKKLGFNALKQIMPLPTWTIEQISLIALEEGIMPWWYGEGGYEEITPTLLEQLGIAKILSMSDILQHPKMVNYQKEVAKKRIQNTEKYIQNSADKKFMRVTSVAYDPEIGGRGVELSTKGEALFLEWLKKRYHTVENLNQAWNQYHAGLFLNEQRVFSDWEDVAKNWRMLTSREYNHVKDIYRFKVEHNLGRIRESATQFNRFDANAPYRGGGELAVFHPFAWYGVDMEGITDVLTQYGSFYPSMHFSWHYNLVKGEITKSLYQQASLMNDFNKGGWTGGWESTGGPMQMDGEKNPGHNNSYYVGPDELMQLYFSQLAAGFKGFGIWCWNSRSAGKEGGEYSLLDRNGQITDRAVAIGSLGKAMQKYRFELWNAHKEPLVGILYDWENEATWGAMSIPGREDFRFQPVKARIGISNMLMTNNIPFEYLTPNDLFKGLGPRYKVLYLPAMLTMRKELLPLLKKYVQEGGRLVMDLPSGWYDENTVNLPTGKGSDFEQLFGATIDDFQFSGTNRQLRIAGKEVQGFTINSTATTARVAERYDNGKPAVLEHSLGKGKGILLGFQASLNAFENSAKASLPVLEYTLGGYSSPYACPNALVYRLAAAEADHYFLLNESAAKTVALTFKNLKYKRITDAVTGENVNLTQIKLATKGGRWIRAEK
;
A
#
# COMPACT_ATOMS: atom_id res chain seq x y z
N MET A 1 -9.78 -48.16 54.95
CA MET A 1 -8.57 -48.55 54.19
C MET A 1 -8.68 -47.95 52.80
N LYS A 2 -7.81 -46.96 52.50
CA LYS A 2 -7.25 -46.49 51.20
C LYS A 2 -8.18 -46.32 49.98
N LEU A 3 -8.11 -45.29 49.14
CA LEU A 3 -7.34 -44.04 49.04
C LEU A 3 -7.93 -43.31 47.81
N SER A 4 -8.22 -42.02 47.92
CA SER A 4 -8.43 -41.11 46.78
C SER A 4 -7.14 -40.92 45.97
N PRO A 5 -7.25 -40.47 44.72
CA PRO A 5 -6.36 -39.40 44.28
C PRO A 5 -7.10 -38.24 43.62
N CYS A 6 -6.80 -37.04 44.12
CA CYS A 6 -6.94 -35.77 43.42
C CYS A 6 -6.15 -35.79 42.11
N LEU A 7 -6.75 -35.33 41.01
CA LEU A 7 -6.01 -34.75 39.90
C LEU A 7 -6.27 -33.25 39.91
N SER A 8 -5.26 -32.51 40.39
CA SER A 8 -5.19 -31.05 40.32
C SER A 8 -5.08 -30.62 38.86
N VAL A 9 -6.11 -29.97 38.33
CA VAL A 9 -6.03 -29.23 37.07
C VAL A 9 -5.28 -27.93 37.35
N ILE A 10 -4.01 -27.89 36.92
CA ILE A 10 -3.20 -26.68 36.92
C ILE A 10 -3.78 -25.74 35.86
N PHE A 11 -4.56 -24.75 36.30
CA PHE A 11 -4.83 -23.55 35.51
C PHE A 11 -3.53 -22.76 35.39
N LEU A 12 -2.81 -22.96 34.29
CA LEU A 12 -1.72 -22.07 33.88
C LEU A 12 -2.36 -20.75 33.43
N ILE A 13 -2.55 -19.85 34.40
CA ILE A 13 -2.81 -18.44 34.14
C ILE A 13 -1.53 -17.91 33.46
N PHE A 14 -1.52 -17.84 32.13
CA PHE A 14 -0.59 -16.97 31.42
C PHE A 14 -1.03 -15.52 31.68
N SER A 15 -0.64 -15.01 32.85
CA SER A 15 -0.52 -13.58 33.07
C SER A 15 0.60 -13.10 32.16
N VAL A 16 0.24 -12.70 30.93
CA VAL A 16 1.12 -11.91 30.08
C VAL A 16 1.27 -10.56 30.77
N SER A 17 2.27 -10.50 31.64
CA SER A 17 2.86 -9.26 32.11
C SER A 17 3.12 -8.42 30.87
N ILE A 18 2.56 -7.21 30.81
CA ILE A 18 2.92 -6.22 29.80
C ILE A 18 4.45 -6.17 29.79
N PRO A 19 5.12 -6.49 28.68
CA PRO A 19 6.55 -6.25 28.63
C PRO A 19 6.73 -4.75 28.82
N ILE A 20 7.54 -4.38 29.82
CA ILE A 20 8.02 -3.02 30.12
C ILE A 20 8.53 -2.30 28.84
N PHE A 21 8.76 -3.03 27.74
CA PHE A 21 9.03 -2.52 26.40
C PHE A 21 8.00 -1.52 25.84
N ALA A 22 6.71 -1.62 26.15
CA ALA A 22 5.70 -0.70 25.58
C ALA A 22 5.89 0.77 26.03
N GLN A 23 6.61 1.02 27.13
CA GLN A 23 6.89 2.38 27.59
C GLN A 23 7.98 3.08 26.77
N ASN A 24 8.84 2.33 26.07
CA ASN A 24 9.98 2.84 25.29
C ASN A 24 9.77 2.81 23.77
N ASP A 25 8.69 2.21 23.27
CA ASP A 25 8.34 2.14 21.84
C ASP A 25 6.82 2.28 21.63
N PRO A 26 6.24 3.48 21.83
CA PRO A 26 4.78 3.70 21.84
C PRO A 26 4.12 3.46 20.47
N TYR A 27 4.91 3.37 19.41
CA TYR A 27 4.46 3.10 18.04
C TYR A 27 4.84 1.70 17.56
N LEU A 28 5.48 0.88 18.40
CA LEU A 28 5.89 -0.49 18.06
C LEU A 28 6.78 -0.56 16.81
N HIS A 29 7.71 0.39 16.62
CA HIS A 29 8.62 0.41 15.48
C HIS A 29 9.41 -0.89 15.34
N LYS A 30 9.82 -1.52 16.45
CA LYS A 30 10.50 -2.82 16.41
C LYS A 30 9.62 -3.93 15.85
N LEU A 31 8.34 -3.95 16.22
CA LEU A 31 7.39 -4.93 15.68
C LEU A 31 7.11 -4.63 14.22
N TYR A 32 6.90 -3.36 13.86
CA TYR A 32 6.72 -2.91 12.48
C TYR A 32 7.85 -3.40 11.57
N ASP A 33 9.11 -3.22 11.99
CA ASP A 33 10.28 -3.66 11.22
C ASP A 33 10.39 -5.19 11.12
N ALA A 34 9.86 -5.91 12.10
CA ALA A 34 9.87 -7.37 12.15
C ALA A 34 8.82 -8.03 11.23
N LEU A 35 7.77 -7.31 10.80
CA LEU A 35 6.65 -7.90 10.05
C LEU A 35 7.06 -8.48 8.69
N HIS A 36 8.03 -7.84 8.03
CA HIS A 36 8.65 -8.30 6.78
C HIS A 36 10.17 -8.38 6.96
N ASP A 37 10.64 -8.92 8.09
CA ASP A 37 12.08 -9.14 8.29
C ASP A 37 12.58 -10.44 7.63
N ALA A 38 13.69 -10.32 6.93
CA ALA A 38 14.43 -11.43 6.31
C ALA A 38 15.88 -11.00 6.05
N PRO A 39 16.82 -11.94 5.86
CA PRO A 39 18.22 -11.61 5.59
C PRO A 39 18.43 -10.57 4.46
N MET A 40 17.63 -10.68 3.39
CA MET A 40 17.66 -9.72 2.28
C MET A 40 17.20 -8.32 2.71
N GLN A 41 16.13 -8.20 3.51
CA GLN A 41 15.67 -6.91 4.03
C GLN A 41 16.65 -6.31 5.04
N GLN A 42 17.28 -7.14 5.87
CA GLN A 42 18.35 -6.71 6.78
C GLN A 42 19.54 -6.13 6.01
N LYS A 43 19.94 -6.78 4.91
CA LYS A 43 20.94 -6.26 3.99
C LYS A 43 20.52 -4.89 3.43
N PHE A 44 19.27 -4.74 2.99
CA PHE A 44 18.80 -3.43 2.49
C PHE A 44 18.82 -2.36 3.57
N ARG A 45 18.40 -2.65 4.80
CA ARG A 45 18.46 -1.68 5.90
C ARG A 45 19.89 -1.26 6.23
N LYS A 46 20.85 -2.19 6.20
CA LYS A 46 22.29 -1.87 6.33
C LYS A 46 22.79 -1.01 5.17
N LEU A 47 22.44 -1.40 3.94
CA LEU A 47 22.86 -0.72 2.72
C LEU A 47 22.07 0.54 2.42
N ALA A 48 20.96 0.83 3.08
CA ALA A 48 20.07 1.97 2.86
C ALA A 48 19.97 2.46 1.38
N PRO A 49 19.66 1.58 0.39
CA PRO A 49 19.67 1.98 -1.01
C PRO A 49 18.59 3.03 -1.29
N MET A 50 18.96 4.05 -2.05
CA MET A 50 18.06 5.16 -2.38
C MET A 50 18.14 5.49 -3.88
N PRO A 51 17.76 4.56 -4.77
CA PRO A 51 17.91 4.75 -6.20
C PRO A 51 17.03 5.90 -6.71
N ALA A 52 17.64 6.81 -7.45
CA ALA A 52 17.00 7.82 -8.29
C ALA A 52 17.14 7.33 -9.73
N GLY A 53 16.20 6.47 -10.13
CA GLY A 53 16.23 5.70 -11.37
C GLY A 53 15.46 6.36 -12.51
N VAL A 54 15.95 6.22 -13.74
CA VAL A 54 15.26 6.68 -14.97
C VAL A 54 15.31 5.62 -16.07
N VAL A 55 14.30 5.56 -16.94
CA VAL A 55 14.39 4.76 -18.17
C VAL A 55 15.21 5.50 -19.21
N TYR A 56 16.23 4.83 -19.74
CA TYR A 56 16.97 5.30 -20.90
C TYR A 56 16.48 4.59 -22.16
N LEU A 57 16.09 5.36 -23.17
CA LEU A 57 15.69 4.88 -24.48
C LEU A 57 16.75 5.27 -25.50
N GLN A 58 17.38 4.32 -26.16
CA GLN A 58 18.37 4.65 -27.20
C GLN A 58 17.67 5.25 -28.42
N GLN A 59 18.09 6.44 -28.85
CA GLN A 59 17.55 7.09 -30.06
C GLN A 59 18.20 6.55 -31.32
N PRO A 60 17.51 6.63 -32.48
CA PRO A 60 18.15 6.39 -33.78
C PRO A 60 19.42 7.24 -33.91
N ASN A 61 20.51 6.62 -34.37
CA ASN A 61 21.84 7.23 -34.55
C ASN A 61 22.64 7.50 -33.26
N GLU A 62 22.13 7.18 -32.07
CA GLU A 62 22.95 7.23 -30.85
C GLU A 62 23.93 6.07 -30.79
N GLY A 63 25.22 6.39 -30.69
CA GLY A 63 26.28 5.44 -30.35
C GLY A 63 26.74 5.62 -28.90
N GLU A 64 27.89 5.02 -28.58
CA GLU A 64 28.48 5.07 -27.24
C GLU A 64 28.76 6.50 -26.76
N LYS A 65 29.22 7.38 -27.66
CA LYS A 65 29.55 8.77 -27.32
C LYS A 65 28.32 9.52 -26.78
N GLU A 66 27.19 9.39 -27.46
CA GLU A 66 25.93 10.03 -27.08
C GLU A 66 25.37 9.42 -25.79
N MET A 67 25.44 8.09 -25.66
CA MET A 67 25.08 7.38 -24.42
C MET A 67 25.84 7.90 -23.20
N ARG A 68 27.17 8.05 -23.30
CA ARG A 68 28.00 8.58 -22.21
C ARG A 68 27.57 9.98 -21.79
N VAL A 69 27.25 10.86 -22.74
CA VAL A 69 26.76 12.22 -22.43
C VAL A 69 25.46 12.17 -21.61
N HIS A 70 24.52 11.28 -21.95
CA HIS A 70 23.31 11.11 -21.15
C HIS A 70 23.62 10.65 -19.73
N PHE A 71 24.46 9.63 -19.55
CA PHE A 71 24.79 9.11 -18.22
C PHE A 71 25.60 10.10 -17.37
N GLN A 72 26.49 10.87 -17.99
CA GLN A 72 27.21 11.96 -17.32
C GLN A 72 26.25 13.05 -16.84
N ASN A 73 25.27 13.43 -17.66
CA ASN A 73 24.24 14.39 -17.29
C ASN A 73 23.34 13.86 -16.16
N MET A 74 22.90 12.60 -16.24
CA MET A 74 22.17 11.93 -15.17
C MET A 74 22.92 12.02 -13.84
N LYS A 75 24.20 11.62 -13.83
CA LYS A 75 25.05 11.64 -12.64
C LYS A 75 25.25 13.06 -12.10
N LYS A 76 25.52 14.03 -12.97
CA LYS A 76 25.68 15.44 -12.61
C LYS A 76 24.43 16.00 -11.93
N LEU A 77 23.25 15.63 -12.41
CA LEU A 77 21.98 16.10 -11.85
C LEU A 77 21.66 15.42 -10.51
N GLY A 78 22.00 14.15 -10.33
CA GLY A 78 21.76 13.40 -9.09
C GLY A 78 21.10 12.04 -9.28
N PHE A 79 20.90 11.59 -10.51
CA PHE A 79 20.45 10.24 -10.81
C PHE A 79 21.62 9.27 -10.67
N ASN A 80 21.36 8.10 -10.11
CA ASN A 80 22.40 7.10 -9.80
C ASN A 80 22.06 5.69 -10.30
N ALA A 81 20.90 5.54 -10.94
CA ALA A 81 20.42 4.25 -11.41
C ALA A 81 19.64 4.39 -12.74
N LEU A 82 19.59 3.29 -13.51
CA LEU A 82 18.65 3.13 -14.61
C LEU A 82 17.50 2.23 -14.17
N LYS A 83 16.25 2.66 -14.35
CA LYS A 83 15.07 1.81 -14.12
C LYS A 83 14.97 0.72 -15.17
N GLN A 84 15.29 1.06 -16.42
CA GLN A 84 15.23 0.18 -17.59
C GLN A 84 16.07 0.78 -18.72
N ILE A 85 16.60 -0.09 -19.57
CA ILE A 85 17.30 0.25 -20.82
C ILE A 85 16.44 -0.27 -21.97
N MET A 86 16.21 0.56 -22.98
CA MET A 86 15.54 0.16 -24.22
C MET A 86 16.49 0.36 -25.41
N PRO A 87 17.22 -0.70 -25.82
CA PRO A 87 18.22 -0.60 -26.88
C PRO A 87 17.57 -0.62 -28.28
N LEU A 88 18.33 -0.14 -29.27
CA LEU A 88 18.09 -0.45 -30.68
C LEU A 88 18.47 -1.91 -30.98
N PRO A 89 17.98 -2.52 -32.09
CA PRO A 89 18.30 -3.91 -32.43
C PRO A 89 19.80 -4.23 -32.60
N THR A 90 20.63 -3.23 -32.83
CA THR A 90 22.09 -3.37 -32.99
C THR A 90 22.87 -3.35 -31.68
N TRP A 91 22.20 -3.11 -30.55
CA TRP A 91 22.80 -3.05 -29.23
C TRP A 91 22.12 -4.03 -28.28
N THR A 92 22.88 -4.54 -27.31
CA THR A 92 22.32 -5.31 -26.20
C THR A 92 22.12 -4.43 -24.97
N ILE A 93 21.22 -4.85 -24.07
CA ILE A 93 21.05 -4.21 -22.76
C ILE A 93 22.38 -4.23 -21.99
N GLU A 94 23.13 -5.31 -22.11
CA GLU A 94 24.37 -5.57 -21.39
C GLU A 94 25.51 -4.65 -21.84
N GLN A 95 25.63 -4.37 -23.15
CA GLN A 95 26.59 -3.38 -23.67
C GLN A 95 26.31 -1.98 -23.12
N ILE A 96 25.05 -1.54 -23.16
CA ILE A 96 24.64 -0.23 -22.63
C ILE A 96 24.82 -0.20 -21.11
N SER A 97 24.57 -1.32 -20.42
CA SER A 97 24.76 -1.46 -18.97
C SER A 97 26.22 -1.25 -18.56
N LEU A 98 27.18 -1.75 -19.35
CA LEU A 98 28.61 -1.52 -19.11
C LEU A 98 28.98 -0.05 -19.25
N ILE A 99 28.48 0.62 -20.30
CA ILE A 99 28.73 2.05 -20.52
C ILE A 99 28.16 2.88 -19.36
N ALA A 100 26.92 2.60 -18.95
CA ALA A 100 26.31 3.26 -17.79
C ALA A 100 27.12 3.06 -16.51
N LEU A 101 27.56 1.82 -16.24
CA LEU A 101 28.37 1.47 -15.08
C LEU A 101 29.73 2.19 -15.10
N GLU A 102 30.33 2.35 -16.28
CA GLU A 102 31.58 3.08 -16.45
C GLU A 102 31.46 4.56 -16.10
N GLU A 103 30.36 5.20 -16.50
CA GLU A 103 30.03 6.58 -16.12
C GLU A 103 29.60 6.72 -14.65
N GLY A 104 29.37 5.60 -13.95
CA GLY A 104 28.99 5.56 -12.54
C GLY A 104 27.47 5.64 -12.31
N ILE A 105 26.69 5.17 -13.27
CA ILE A 105 25.25 4.92 -13.13
C ILE A 105 25.04 3.41 -12.99
N MET A 106 24.34 2.98 -11.95
CA MET A 106 23.99 1.57 -11.78
C MET A 106 22.94 1.16 -12.83
N PRO A 107 23.17 0.11 -13.65
CA PRO A 107 22.28 -0.22 -14.76
C PRO A 107 21.01 -0.99 -14.35
N TRP A 108 20.58 -0.86 -13.09
CA TRP A 108 19.38 -1.51 -12.56
C TRP A 108 18.62 -0.61 -11.59
N TRP A 109 17.30 -0.80 -11.55
CA TRP A 109 16.35 0.03 -10.78
C TRP A 109 16.67 0.09 -9.29
N TYR A 110 17.31 -0.94 -8.75
CA TYR A 110 17.63 -1.08 -7.34
C TYR A 110 18.91 -0.33 -6.92
N GLY A 111 19.68 0.22 -7.88
CA GLY A 111 20.94 0.90 -7.59
C GLY A 111 21.89 0.05 -6.73
N GLU A 112 22.25 0.57 -5.55
CA GLU A 112 23.14 -0.08 -4.58
C GLU A 112 22.48 -1.26 -3.84
N GLY A 113 21.17 -1.46 -3.95
CA GLY A 113 20.48 -2.61 -3.34
C GLY A 113 21.00 -3.96 -3.86
N GLY A 114 21.64 -3.96 -5.02
CA GLY A 114 22.29 -5.12 -5.63
C GLY A 114 23.75 -5.35 -5.23
N TYR A 115 24.31 -4.58 -4.31
CA TYR A 115 25.70 -4.75 -3.86
C TYR A 115 25.89 -6.11 -3.20
N GLU A 116 27.10 -6.65 -3.25
CA GLU A 116 27.48 -7.75 -2.35
C GLU A 116 27.46 -7.25 -0.91
N GLU A 117 27.04 -8.10 0.05
CA GLU A 117 26.95 -7.69 1.44
C GLU A 117 28.30 -7.20 1.98
N ILE A 118 28.28 -6.03 2.61
CA ILE A 118 29.46 -5.42 3.22
C ILE A 118 29.71 -6.05 4.59
N THR A 119 30.55 -7.07 4.62
CA THR A 119 30.92 -7.80 5.84
C THR A 119 32.24 -7.31 6.43
N PRO A 120 32.51 -7.54 7.74
CA PRO A 120 33.82 -7.25 8.33
C PRO A 120 34.99 -7.92 7.59
N THR A 121 34.78 -9.13 7.03
CA THR A 121 35.76 -9.84 6.22
C THR A 121 36.05 -9.12 4.92
N LEU A 122 35.02 -8.64 4.22
CA LEU A 122 35.20 -7.86 2.99
C LEU A 122 35.96 -6.55 3.27
N LEU A 123 35.62 -5.84 4.36
CA LEU A 123 36.33 -4.62 4.74
C LEU A 123 37.83 -4.89 4.98
N GLU A 124 38.15 -6.00 5.64
CA GLU A 124 39.53 -6.42 5.88
C GLU A 124 40.28 -6.76 4.59
N GLN A 125 39.64 -7.52 3.68
CA GLN A 125 40.18 -7.84 2.36
C GLN A 125 40.48 -6.58 1.53
N LEU A 126 39.62 -5.56 1.61
CA LEU A 126 39.82 -4.29 0.91
C LEU A 126 40.76 -3.33 1.67
N GLY A 127 41.14 -3.65 2.91
CA GLY A 127 41.90 -2.75 3.77
C GLY A 127 41.15 -1.44 4.03
N ILE A 128 39.86 -1.55 4.37
CA ILE A 128 38.98 -0.45 4.79
C ILE A 128 38.76 -0.58 6.30
N ALA A 129 38.94 0.51 7.05
CA ALA A 129 38.82 0.47 8.50
C ALA A 129 37.37 0.20 8.94
N LYS A 130 37.19 -0.78 9.83
CA LYS A 130 35.87 -1.21 10.37
C LYS A 130 35.17 -0.12 11.22
N ILE A 131 35.89 0.93 11.60
CA ILE A 131 35.37 2.06 12.39
C ILE A 131 34.66 3.12 11.54
N LEU A 132 34.85 3.11 10.22
CA LEU A 132 34.18 4.05 9.32
C LEU A 132 32.67 3.84 9.39
N SER A 133 31.91 4.93 9.25
CA SER A 133 30.46 4.84 9.12
C SER A 133 30.10 4.10 7.83
N MET A 134 28.91 3.50 7.77
CA MET A 134 28.45 2.85 6.52
C MET A 134 28.38 3.86 5.36
N SER A 135 28.09 5.13 5.64
CA SER A 135 28.14 6.22 4.65
C SER A 135 29.54 6.39 4.06
N ASP A 136 30.58 6.44 4.90
CA ASP A 136 31.96 6.60 4.47
C ASP A 136 32.46 5.35 3.75
N ILE A 137 32.07 4.16 4.21
CA ILE A 137 32.42 2.89 3.57
C ILE A 137 31.89 2.83 2.13
N LEU A 138 30.63 3.20 1.90
CA LEU A 138 30.02 3.15 0.58
C LEU A 138 30.61 4.16 -0.40
N GLN A 139 31.12 5.28 0.11
CA GLN A 139 31.82 6.29 -0.69
C GLN A 139 33.31 5.98 -0.86
N HIS A 140 33.85 5.02 -0.10
CA HIS A 140 35.27 4.69 -0.13
C HIS A 140 35.68 4.16 -1.52
N PRO A 141 36.71 4.71 -2.19
CA PRO A 141 37.06 4.35 -3.56
C PRO A 141 37.28 2.85 -3.78
N LYS A 142 37.90 2.16 -2.81
CA LYS A 142 38.09 0.71 -2.87
C LYS A 142 36.79 -0.09 -2.83
N MET A 143 35.80 0.34 -2.04
CA MET A 143 34.49 -0.30 -1.98
C MET A 143 33.72 -0.07 -3.28
N VAL A 144 33.71 1.17 -3.77
CA VAL A 144 33.08 1.52 -5.05
C VAL A 144 33.68 0.69 -6.19
N ASN A 145 35.00 0.60 -6.29
CA ASN A 145 35.67 -0.20 -7.31
C ASN A 145 35.35 -1.69 -7.19
N TYR A 146 35.34 -2.24 -5.97
CA TYR A 146 34.97 -3.64 -5.73
C TYR A 146 33.54 -3.93 -6.21
N GLN A 147 32.57 -3.10 -5.80
CA GLN A 147 31.17 -3.29 -6.19
C GLN A 147 30.94 -3.06 -7.69
N LYS A 148 31.74 -2.21 -8.33
CA LYS A 148 31.75 -2.05 -9.79
C LYS A 148 32.19 -3.33 -10.49
N GLU A 149 33.22 -4.02 -9.99
CA GLU A 149 33.64 -5.32 -10.55
C GLU A 149 32.59 -6.42 -10.30
N VAL A 150 31.92 -6.42 -9.14
CA VAL A 150 30.78 -7.32 -8.87
C VAL A 150 29.65 -7.07 -9.89
N ALA A 151 29.29 -5.81 -10.13
CA ALA A 151 28.29 -5.44 -11.12
C ALA A 151 28.69 -5.84 -12.55
N LYS A 152 29.96 -5.65 -12.93
CA LYS A 152 30.49 -6.08 -14.24
C LYS A 152 30.38 -7.59 -14.41
N LYS A 153 30.72 -8.37 -13.38
CA LYS A 153 30.56 -9.84 -13.38
C LYS A 153 29.10 -10.26 -13.52
N ARG A 154 28.17 -9.54 -12.86
CA ARG A 154 26.73 -9.77 -13.02
C ARG A 154 26.26 -9.57 -14.46
N ILE A 155 26.72 -8.52 -15.13
CA ILE A 155 26.41 -8.29 -16.55
C ILE A 155 26.92 -9.45 -17.40
N GLN A 156 28.18 -9.86 -17.23
CA GLN A 156 28.77 -10.99 -17.97
C GLN A 156 28.05 -12.32 -17.72
N ASN A 157 27.62 -12.58 -16.48
CA ASN A 157 26.83 -13.77 -16.15
C ASN A 157 25.46 -13.74 -16.83
N THR A 158 24.85 -12.56 -16.95
CA THR A 158 23.58 -12.34 -17.66
C THR A 158 23.74 -12.63 -19.15
N GLU A 159 24.80 -12.10 -19.79
CA GLU A 159 25.12 -12.40 -21.20
C GLU A 159 25.30 -13.91 -21.43
N LYS A 160 26.07 -14.59 -20.57
CA LYS A 160 26.28 -16.04 -20.65
C LYS A 160 24.97 -16.82 -20.49
N TYR A 161 24.10 -16.40 -19.58
CA TYR A 161 22.79 -17.01 -19.42
C TYR A 161 21.96 -16.88 -20.70
N ILE A 162 21.87 -15.67 -21.25
CA ILE A 162 21.12 -15.37 -22.48
C ILE A 162 21.66 -16.23 -23.64
N GLN A 163 22.98 -16.29 -23.81
CA GLN A 163 23.63 -17.09 -24.86
C GLN A 163 23.31 -18.59 -24.73
N ASN A 164 23.17 -19.10 -23.51
CA ASN A 164 22.89 -20.52 -23.25
C ASN A 164 21.39 -20.85 -23.17
N SER A 165 20.52 -19.83 -23.04
CA SER A 165 19.06 -20.01 -23.04
C SER A 165 18.53 -20.38 -24.43
N ALA A 166 17.47 -21.18 -24.48
CA ALA A 166 16.88 -21.66 -25.72
C ALA A 166 16.27 -20.54 -26.58
N ASP A 167 15.65 -19.55 -25.95
CA ASP A 167 14.97 -18.42 -26.61
C ASP A 167 15.82 -17.15 -26.70
N LYS A 168 17.10 -17.22 -26.26
CA LYS A 168 18.03 -16.09 -26.21
C LYS A 168 17.48 -14.91 -25.41
N LYS A 169 16.78 -15.19 -24.31
CA LYS A 169 16.24 -14.17 -23.39
C LYS A 169 16.72 -14.39 -21.98
N PHE A 170 16.75 -13.30 -21.22
CA PHE A 170 16.96 -13.39 -19.78
C PHE A 170 15.68 -13.82 -19.07
N MET A 171 15.84 -14.46 -17.91
CA MET A 171 14.70 -14.82 -17.08
C MET A 171 13.95 -13.58 -16.59
N ARG A 172 12.68 -13.77 -16.23
CA ARG A 172 11.83 -12.69 -15.78
C ARG A 172 12.19 -12.26 -14.34
N VAL A 173 12.51 -10.98 -14.16
CA VAL A 173 12.93 -10.39 -12.87
C VAL A 173 11.86 -9.52 -12.19
N THR A 174 10.61 -9.64 -12.65
CA THR A 174 9.46 -8.86 -12.15
C THR A 174 8.20 -9.72 -12.11
N SER A 175 7.31 -9.48 -11.15
CA SER A 175 5.98 -10.12 -11.16
C SER A 175 4.99 -9.38 -12.06
N VAL A 176 4.03 -10.13 -12.63
CA VAL A 176 2.69 -9.60 -12.93
C VAL A 176 1.73 -10.27 -11.97
N ALA A 177 0.73 -9.50 -11.53
CA ALA A 177 -0.24 -9.98 -10.56
C ALA A 177 -1.29 -10.94 -11.15
N TYR A 178 -1.32 -11.14 -12.47
CA TYR A 178 -2.30 -11.98 -13.15
C TYR A 178 -1.66 -12.96 -14.14
N ASP A 179 -2.23 -14.15 -14.23
CA ASP A 179 -1.88 -15.18 -15.21
C ASP A 179 -3.04 -15.35 -16.24
N PRO A 180 -2.87 -14.89 -17.49
CA PRO A 180 -3.92 -15.01 -18.49
C PRO A 180 -4.24 -16.47 -18.87
N GLU A 181 -3.35 -17.43 -18.56
CA GLU A 181 -3.60 -18.84 -18.88
C GLU A 181 -4.71 -19.46 -18.02
N ILE A 182 -4.97 -18.94 -16.82
CA ILE A 182 -6.05 -19.44 -15.94
C ILE A 182 -7.38 -18.69 -16.12
N GLY A 183 -7.40 -17.62 -16.92
CA GLY A 183 -8.61 -16.85 -17.23
C GLY A 183 -8.41 -15.34 -17.15
N GLY A 184 -9.51 -14.60 -17.39
CA GLY A 184 -9.54 -13.15 -17.35
C GLY A 184 -9.78 -12.56 -15.96
N ARG A 185 -10.37 -11.37 -15.91
CA ARG A 185 -10.68 -10.65 -14.65
C ARG A 185 -11.94 -11.20 -13.99
N GLY A 186 -12.16 -10.89 -12.72
CA GLY A 186 -13.35 -11.35 -12.00
C GLY A 186 -13.48 -12.86 -12.01
N VAL A 187 -14.63 -13.37 -12.43
CA VAL A 187 -14.99 -14.80 -12.40
C VAL A 187 -14.57 -15.59 -13.63
N GLU A 188 -13.97 -14.95 -14.63
CA GLU A 188 -13.61 -15.62 -15.89
C GLU A 188 -12.50 -16.66 -15.67
N LEU A 189 -12.77 -17.91 -16.04
CA LEU A 189 -11.80 -19.02 -16.02
C LEU A 189 -11.65 -19.59 -17.42
N SER A 190 -10.41 -19.87 -17.83
CA SER A 190 -10.13 -20.67 -19.02
C SER A 190 -10.43 -22.16 -18.73
N THR A 191 -10.43 -23.02 -19.74
CA THR A 191 -10.54 -24.48 -19.54
C THR A 191 -9.45 -25.02 -18.60
N LYS A 192 -8.22 -24.52 -18.75
CA LYS A 192 -7.10 -24.86 -17.87
C LYS A 192 -7.32 -24.33 -16.45
N GLY A 193 -7.76 -23.08 -16.34
CA GLY A 193 -8.05 -22.44 -15.05
C GLY A 193 -9.15 -23.13 -14.27
N GLU A 194 -10.20 -23.58 -14.96
CA GLU A 194 -11.29 -24.36 -14.36
C GLU A 194 -10.80 -25.71 -13.80
N ALA A 195 -10.00 -26.45 -14.57
CA ALA A 195 -9.45 -27.72 -14.08
C ALA A 195 -8.60 -27.51 -12.81
N LEU A 196 -7.76 -26.47 -12.81
CA LEU A 196 -6.95 -26.12 -11.63
C LEU A 196 -7.81 -25.63 -10.45
N PHE A 197 -8.90 -24.90 -10.72
CA PHE A 197 -9.82 -24.44 -9.69
C PHE A 197 -10.53 -25.62 -9.00
N LEU A 198 -11.00 -26.62 -9.76
CA LEU A 198 -11.63 -27.81 -9.18
C LEU A 198 -10.66 -28.61 -8.30
N GLU A 199 -9.40 -28.75 -8.72
CA GLU A 199 -8.37 -29.36 -7.87
C GLU A 199 -8.05 -28.53 -6.63
N TRP A 200 -8.06 -27.20 -6.77
CA TRP A 200 -7.91 -26.29 -5.65
C TRP A 200 -9.04 -26.43 -4.63
N LEU A 201 -10.30 -26.57 -5.06
CA LEU A 201 -11.44 -26.81 -4.17
C LEU A 201 -11.28 -28.11 -3.37
N LYS A 202 -10.87 -29.20 -4.02
CA LYS A 202 -10.55 -30.47 -3.36
C LYS A 202 -9.50 -30.30 -2.27
N LYS A 203 -8.42 -29.55 -2.59
CA LYS A 203 -7.34 -29.29 -1.65
C LYS A 203 -7.76 -28.39 -0.48
N ARG A 204 -8.59 -27.38 -0.74
CA ARG A 204 -9.04 -26.41 0.27
C ARG A 204 -10.05 -27.00 1.25
N TYR A 205 -11.05 -27.71 0.75
CA TYR A 205 -12.17 -28.18 1.57
C TYR A 205 -12.01 -29.61 2.05
N HIS A 206 -11.17 -30.41 1.40
CA HIS A 206 -10.93 -31.84 1.67
C HIS A 206 -12.14 -32.75 1.43
N THR A 207 -13.34 -32.36 1.87
CA THR A 207 -14.60 -33.07 1.68
C THR A 207 -15.64 -32.16 1.03
N VAL A 208 -16.59 -32.78 0.34
CA VAL A 208 -17.72 -32.05 -0.26
C VAL A 208 -18.66 -31.50 0.80
N GLU A 209 -18.75 -32.14 1.97
CA GLU A 209 -19.52 -31.60 3.09
C GLU A 209 -18.97 -30.25 3.56
N ASN A 210 -17.66 -30.11 3.69
CA ASN A 210 -17.05 -28.83 4.06
C ASN A 210 -17.31 -27.76 2.98
N LEU A 211 -17.28 -28.14 1.70
CA LEU A 211 -17.64 -27.24 0.60
C LEU A 211 -19.13 -26.86 0.65
N ASN A 212 -20.04 -27.81 0.91
CA ASN A 212 -21.47 -27.55 1.05
C ASN A 212 -21.75 -26.54 2.18
N GLN A 213 -21.08 -26.70 3.33
CA GLN A 213 -21.18 -25.74 4.44
C GLN A 213 -20.64 -24.36 4.05
N ALA A 214 -19.45 -24.31 3.44
CA ALA A 214 -18.84 -23.06 3.02
C ALA A 214 -19.65 -22.33 1.94
N TRP A 215 -20.24 -23.05 0.99
CA TRP A 215 -21.05 -22.48 -0.11
C TRP A 215 -22.54 -22.41 0.24
N ASN A 216 -22.87 -22.39 1.53
CA ASN A 216 -24.23 -22.16 2.03
C ASN A 216 -25.29 -23.12 1.46
N GLN A 217 -24.91 -24.34 1.11
CA GLN A 217 -25.80 -25.33 0.49
C GLN A 217 -26.88 -25.86 1.45
N TYR A 218 -26.84 -25.49 2.73
CA TYR A 218 -27.89 -25.79 3.71
C TYR A 218 -28.80 -24.60 4.01
N HIS A 219 -28.70 -23.51 3.23
CA HIS A 219 -29.53 -22.32 3.37
C HIS A 219 -30.59 -22.24 2.26
N ALA A 220 -31.80 -21.85 2.65
CA ALA A 220 -32.94 -21.76 1.74
C ALA A 220 -32.64 -20.84 0.54
N GLY A 221 -32.90 -21.35 -0.67
CA GLY A 221 -32.71 -20.60 -1.92
C GLY A 221 -31.25 -20.43 -2.37
N LEU A 222 -30.28 -21.07 -1.70
CA LEU A 222 -28.84 -21.03 -2.06
C LEU A 222 -28.25 -22.37 -2.51
N PHE A 223 -28.92 -23.47 -2.15
CA PHE A 223 -28.53 -24.82 -2.49
C PHE A 223 -28.70 -25.14 -3.99
N LEU A 224 -27.96 -26.14 -4.48
CA LEU A 224 -27.87 -26.47 -5.90
C LEU A 224 -29.25 -26.68 -6.54
N ASN A 225 -29.56 -25.82 -7.51
CA ASN A 225 -30.85 -25.74 -8.21
C ASN A 225 -32.08 -25.63 -7.28
N GLU A 226 -31.89 -25.20 -6.03
CA GLU A 226 -32.92 -25.22 -4.99
C GLU A 226 -33.58 -26.60 -4.81
N GLN A 227 -32.83 -27.69 -5.06
CA GLN A 227 -33.33 -29.07 -4.94
C GLN A 227 -32.48 -29.99 -4.05
N ARG A 228 -31.15 -29.87 -4.09
CA ARG A 228 -30.23 -30.75 -3.35
C ARG A 228 -28.90 -30.06 -3.05
N VAL A 229 -28.02 -30.75 -2.33
CA VAL A 229 -26.62 -30.34 -2.11
C VAL A 229 -25.67 -31.17 -3.00
N PHE A 230 -24.39 -30.84 -3.04
CA PHE A 230 -23.39 -31.64 -3.76
C PHE A 230 -23.16 -32.98 -3.05
N SER A 231 -23.12 -34.08 -3.80
CA SER A 231 -22.91 -35.43 -3.25
C SER A 231 -21.45 -35.84 -3.15
N ASP A 232 -20.65 -35.48 -4.15
CA ASP A 232 -19.27 -35.88 -4.34
C ASP A 232 -18.55 -34.91 -5.29
N TRP A 233 -17.25 -35.12 -5.51
CA TRP A 233 -16.43 -34.21 -6.28
C TRP A 233 -16.72 -34.24 -7.80
N GLU A 234 -17.26 -35.33 -8.33
CA GLU A 234 -17.69 -35.40 -9.73
C GLU A 234 -18.94 -34.54 -9.94
N ASP A 235 -19.85 -34.59 -8.96
CA ASP A 235 -21.03 -33.75 -8.92
C ASP A 235 -20.68 -32.26 -8.83
N VAL A 236 -19.71 -31.88 -7.97
CA VAL A 236 -19.17 -30.51 -7.92
C VAL A 236 -18.63 -30.10 -9.29
N ALA A 237 -17.76 -30.91 -9.90
CA ALA A 237 -17.13 -30.62 -11.19
C ALA A 237 -18.17 -30.37 -12.29
N LYS A 238 -19.26 -31.14 -12.29
CA LYS A 238 -20.33 -31.03 -13.28
C LYS A 238 -21.23 -29.80 -13.06
N ASN A 239 -21.50 -29.45 -11.80
CA ASN A 239 -22.68 -28.65 -11.47
C ASN A 239 -22.39 -27.32 -10.76
N TRP A 240 -21.15 -27.03 -10.35
CA TRP A 240 -20.85 -25.82 -9.57
C TRP A 240 -21.26 -24.49 -10.22
N ARG A 241 -21.30 -24.41 -11.56
CA ARG A 241 -21.77 -23.21 -12.29
C ARG A 241 -23.27 -23.00 -12.28
N MET A 242 -24.04 -23.99 -11.84
CA MET A 242 -25.49 -23.87 -11.73
C MET A 242 -25.93 -23.28 -10.40
N LEU A 243 -24.97 -22.89 -9.54
CA LEU A 243 -25.29 -22.14 -8.33
C LEU A 243 -25.96 -20.82 -8.67
N THR A 244 -26.92 -20.43 -7.83
CA THR A 244 -27.63 -19.17 -7.96
C THR A 244 -26.69 -17.99 -7.79
N SER A 245 -26.94 -16.88 -8.50
CA SER A 245 -26.20 -15.62 -8.33
C SER A 245 -26.38 -14.97 -6.95
N ARG A 246 -27.26 -15.53 -6.11
CA ARG A 246 -27.42 -15.15 -4.70
C ARG A 246 -26.35 -15.73 -3.78
N GLU A 247 -25.67 -16.78 -4.21
CA GLU A 247 -24.55 -17.40 -3.47
C GLU A 247 -23.26 -16.67 -3.86
N TYR A 248 -22.50 -16.19 -2.87
CA TYR A 248 -21.32 -15.35 -3.12
C TYR A 248 -19.99 -16.04 -2.85
N ASN A 249 -19.94 -17.12 -2.07
CA ASN A 249 -18.68 -17.76 -1.70
C ASN A 249 -18.02 -18.50 -2.86
N HIS A 250 -18.78 -19.12 -3.76
CA HIS A 250 -18.17 -19.74 -4.94
C HIS A 250 -17.45 -18.70 -5.82
N VAL A 251 -17.99 -17.46 -5.90
CA VAL A 251 -17.34 -16.34 -6.59
C VAL A 251 -16.08 -15.89 -5.86
N LYS A 252 -16.14 -15.74 -4.53
CA LYS A 252 -14.98 -15.37 -3.70
C LYS A 252 -13.86 -16.42 -3.81
N ASP A 253 -14.22 -17.70 -3.87
CA ASP A 253 -13.27 -18.79 -4.04
C ASP A 253 -12.56 -18.75 -5.39
N ILE A 254 -13.21 -18.33 -6.47
CA ILE A 254 -12.54 -18.09 -7.75
C ILE A 254 -11.47 -16.99 -7.59
N TYR A 255 -11.78 -15.90 -6.89
CA TYR A 255 -10.81 -14.83 -6.62
C TYR A 255 -9.64 -15.36 -5.79
N ARG A 256 -9.92 -16.12 -4.72
CA ARG A 256 -8.88 -16.66 -3.82
C ARG A 256 -8.01 -17.70 -4.52
N PHE A 257 -8.58 -18.56 -5.37
CA PHE A 257 -7.83 -19.47 -6.25
C PHE A 257 -6.86 -18.71 -7.15
N LYS A 258 -7.32 -17.65 -7.83
CA LYS A 258 -6.47 -16.83 -8.70
C LYS A 258 -5.31 -16.21 -7.92
N VAL A 259 -5.61 -15.65 -6.74
CA VAL A 259 -4.58 -15.10 -5.83
C VAL A 259 -3.54 -16.16 -5.51
N GLU A 260 -3.93 -17.31 -4.97
CA GLU A 260 -2.99 -18.33 -4.49
C GLU A 260 -2.13 -18.90 -5.64
N HIS A 261 -2.72 -19.09 -6.82
CA HIS A 261 -2.00 -19.49 -8.03
C HIS A 261 -0.94 -18.45 -8.43
N ASN A 262 -1.32 -17.17 -8.48
CA ASN A 262 -0.42 -16.08 -8.87
C ASN A 262 0.72 -15.91 -7.85
N LEU A 263 0.43 -15.97 -6.55
CA LEU A 263 1.47 -15.92 -5.51
C LEU A 263 2.47 -17.08 -5.62
N GLY A 264 2.00 -18.27 -5.98
CA GLY A 264 2.85 -19.42 -6.28
C GLY A 264 3.84 -19.14 -7.42
N ARG A 265 3.35 -18.59 -8.54
CA ARG A 265 4.18 -18.23 -9.71
C ARG A 265 5.20 -17.14 -9.40
N ILE A 266 4.80 -16.14 -8.63
CA ILE A 266 5.70 -15.05 -8.21
C ILE A 266 6.83 -15.62 -7.35
N ARG A 267 6.49 -16.49 -6.39
CA ARG A 267 7.48 -17.15 -5.52
C ARG A 267 8.45 -18.02 -6.31
N GLU A 268 7.96 -18.77 -7.29
CA GLU A 268 8.79 -19.60 -8.17
C GLU A 268 9.77 -18.74 -8.98
N SER A 269 9.26 -17.68 -9.64
CA SER A 269 10.09 -16.76 -10.44
C SER A 269 11.14 -16.05 -9.59
N ALA A 270 10.76 -15.56 -8.41
CA ALA A 270 11.67 -14.89 -7.49
C ALA A 270 12.75 -15.87 -6.95
N THR A 271 12.36 -17.11 -6.66
CA THR A 271 13.31 -18.15 -6.23
C THR A 271 14.31 -18.49 -7.33
N GLN A 272 13.86 -18.64 -8.59
CA GLN A 272 14.73 -18.90 -9.72
C GLN A 272 15.74 -17.77 -9.92
N PHE A 273 15.28 -16.52 -9.87
CA PHE A 273 16.16 -15.36 -10.01
C PHE A 273 17.16 -15.25 -8.85
N ASN A 274 16.72 -15.46 -7.61
CA ASN A 274 17.60 -15.42 -6.45
C ASN A 274 18.67 -16.54 -6.47
N ARG A 275 18.40 -17.69 -7.09
CA ARG A 275 19.42 -18.73 -7.32
C ARG A 275 20.45 -18.31 -8.36
N PHE A 276 20.05 -17.53 -9.36
CA PHE A 276 20.95 -16.99 -10.37
C PHE A 276 21.83 -15.88 -9.78
N ASP A 277 21.24 -14.96 -9.01
CA ASP A 277 21.96 -13.89 -8.33
C ASP A 277 21.29 -13.54 -7.00
N ALA A 278 21.88 -14.04 -5.91
CA ALA A 278 21.37 -13.84 -4.56
C ALA A 278 21.57 -12.40 -4.04
N ASN A 279 22.30 -11.55 -4.76
CA ASN A 279 22.48 -10.15 -4.39
C ASN A 279 21.51 -9.22 -5.09
N ALA A 280 21.00 -9.60 -6.27
CA ALA A 280 20.11 -8.77 -7.08
C ALA A 280 18.65 -8.85 -6.55
N PRO A 281 18.05 -7.71 -6.16
CA PRO A 281 16.66 -7.69 -5.71
C PRO A 281 15.67 -8.07 -6.81
N TYR A 282 14.70 -8.91 -6.46
CA TYR A 282 13.49 -9.10 -7.26
C TYR A 282 12.48 -7.98 -6.96
N ARG A 283 11.68 -7.53 -7.94
CA ARG A 283 10.57 -6.60 -7.66
C ARG A 283 9.21 -7.18 -7.99
N GLY A 284 8.21 -6.89 -7.17
CA GLY A 284 6.83 -7.29 -7.45
C GLY A 284 5.78 -6.30 -6.95
N GLY A 285 4.54 -6.60 -7.29
CA GLY A 285 3.39 -5.68 -7.21
C GLY A 285 2.88 -5.42 -8.63
N GLY A 286 3.20 -4.25 -9.18
CA GLY A 286 2.99 -3.93 -10.60
C GLY A 286 1.90 -2.89 -10.87
N GLU A 287 1.14 -3.09 -11.95
CA GLU A 287 0.26 -2.07 -12.56
C GLU A 287 -1.06 -1.79 -11.83
N LEU A 288 -1.31 -2.38 -10.66
CA LEU A 288 -2.55 -2.11 -9.92
C LEU A 288 -2.32 -1.06 -8.84
N ALA A 289 -3.31 -0.19 -8.67
CA ALA A 289 -3.25 1.00 -7.82
C ALA A 289 -4.40 1.05 -6.81
N VAL A 290 -4.30 1.97 -5.84
CA VAL A 290 -5.21 2.14 -4.69
C VAL A 290 -6.70 2.31 -5.07
N PHE A 291 -6.98 2.68 -6.32
CA PHE A 291 -8.32 2.96 -6.83
C PHE A 291 -9.00 1.75 -7.47
N HIS A 292 -8.30 0.62 -7.51
CA HIS A 292 -8.82 -0.63 -8.05
C HIS A 292 -9.34 -1.56 -6.94
N PRO A 293 -10.39 -2.34 -7.20
CA PRO A 293 -10.84 -3.43 -6.34
C PRO A 293 -9.94 -4.66 -6.53
N PHE A 294 -8.79 -4.71 -5.86
CA PHE A 294 -7.82 -5.81 -5.89
C PHE A 294 -8.45 -7.20 -5.82
N ALA A 295 -9.43 -7.41 -4.94
CA ALA A 295 -10.07 -8.72 -4.80
C ALA A 295 -10.80 -9.16 -6.07
N TRP A 296 -11.55 -8.25 -6.71
CA TRP A 296 -12.22 -8.53 -7.98
C TRP A 296 -11.22 -8.78 -9.13
N TYR A 297 -10.04 -8.17 -9.06
CA TYR A 297 -8.94 -8.45 -9.99
C TYR A 297 -8.24 -9.80 -9.72
N GLY A 298 -8.55 -10.49 -8.62
CA GLY A 298 -7.87 -11.72 -8.21
C GLY A 298 -6.42 -11.46 -7.76
N VAL A 299 -6.17 -10.29 -7.15
CA VAL A 299 -4.84 -9.86 -6.72
C VAL A 299 -4.83 -9.59 -5.23
N ASP A 300 -3.81 -10.10 -4.54
CA ASP A 300 -3.55 -9.85 -3.12
C ASP A 300 -2.20 -9.16 -2.98
N MET A 301 -2.24 -7.84 -2.78
CA MET A 301 -1.03 -7.03 -2.68
C MET A 301 -0.21 -7.35 -1.43
N GLU A 302 -0.87 -7.63 -0.31
CA GLU A 302 -0.20 -8.07 0.92
C GLU A 302 0.42 -9.47 0.74
N GLY A 303 -0.28 -10.39 0.08
CA GLY A 303 0.32 -11.68 -0.26
C GLY A 303 1.58 -11.55 -1.14
N ILE A 304 1.63 -10.55 -2.02
CA ILE A 304 2.83 -10.26 -2.82
C ILE A 304 3.97 -9.73 -1.94
N THR A 305 3.70 -8.86 -0.96
CA THR A 305 4.74 -8.36 -0.04
C THR A 305 5.32 -9.48 0.81
N ASP A 306 4.50 -10.42 1.29
CA ASP A 306 4.95 -11.62 2.00
C ASP A 306 5.93 -12.45 1.15
N VAL A 307 5.67 -12.61 -0.16
CA VAL A 307 6.62 -13.28 -1.06
C VAL A 307 7.91 -12.46 -1.19
N LEU A 308 7.81 -11.16 -1.44
CA LEU A 308 8.96 -10.29 -1.71
C LEU A 308 9.85 -10.05 -0.50
N THR A 309 9.35 -10.28 0.72
CA THR A 309 10.13 -10.23 1.96
C THR A 309 11.47 -10.95 1.82
N GLN A 310 11.47 -12.14 1.21
CA GLN A 310 12.68 -12.95 1.05
C GLN A 310 13.59 -12.50 -0.11
N TYR A 311 13.09 -11.72 -1.08
CA TYR A 311 13.74 -11.58 -2.38
C TYR A 311 14.00 -10.14 -2.84
N GLY A 312 13.27 -9.13 -2.34
CA GLY A 312 13.49 -7.76 -2.82
C GLY A 312 12.44 -6.74 -2.42
N SER A 313 11.94 -5.98 -3.40
CA SER A 313 11.16 -4.75 -3.15
C SER A 313 9.77 -4.78 -3.76
N PHE A 314 8.81 -4.20 -3.04
CA PHE A 314 7.43 -4.05 -3.48
C PHE A 314 7.15 -2.66 -4.07
N TYR A 315 6.34 -2.59 -5.13
CA TYR A 315 5.99 -1.32 -5.78
C TYR A 315 4.61 -1.33 -6.46
N PRO A 316 4.00 -0.14 -6.57
CA PRO A 316 2.94 0.15 -7.55
C PRO A 316 3.46 0.90 -8.78
N SER A 317 2.66 0.90 -9.85
CA SER A 317 2.74 1.83 -10.98
C SER A 317 2.05 3.17 -10.65
N MET A 318 2.69 4.31 -10.93
CA MET A 318 2.25 5.65 -10.52
C MET A 318 2.40 6.70 -11.64
N HIS A 319 1.56 6.60 -12.67
CA HIS A 319 1.49 7.57 -13.78
C HIS A 319 0.23 8.42 -13.70
N PHE A 320 0.27 9.76 -13.84
CA PHE A 320 -0.97 10.57 -13.63
C PHE A 320 -2.10 10.21 -14.62
N SER A 321 -1.76 9.68 -15.80
CA SER A 321 -2.70 9.26 -16.84
C SER A 321 -3.30 7.86 -16.64
N TRP A 322 -2.89 7.14 -15.60
CA TRP A 322 -3.35 5.79 -15.27
C TRP A 322 -3.84 5.75 -13.83
N HIS A 323 -4.77 4.86 -13.50
CA HIS A 323 -5.21 4.57 -12.12
C HIS A 323 -6.15 5.57 -11.44
N TYR A 324 -6.15 6.86 -11.80
CA TYR A 324 -6.87 7.91 -11.04
C TYR A 324 -8.33 8.15 -11.49
N ASN A 325 -8.91 7.21 -12.23
CA ASN A 325 -10.23 7.35 -12.85
C ASN A 325 -11.34 7.50 -11.80
N LEU A 326 -11.26 6.69 -10.73
CA LEU A 326 -12.24 6.70 -9.64
C LEU A 326 -12.30 8.07 -8.93
N VAL A 327 -11.19 8.79 -8.89
CA VAL A 327 -11.05 10.13 -8.30
C VAL A 327 -11.07 11.26 -9.34
N LYS A 328 -11.47 10.95 -10.58
CA LYS A 328 -11.63 11.91 -11.68
C LYS A 328 -10.35 12.73 -11.96
N GLY A 329 -9.19 12.09 -11.88
CA GLY A 329 -7.90 12.71 -12.15
C GLY A 329 -7.36 13.63 -11.04
N GLU A 330 -7.95 13.62 -9.84
CA GLU A 330 -7.32 14.23 -8.66
C GLU A 330 -6.02 13.47 -8.34
N ILE A 331 -4.89 14.18 -8.24
CA ILE A 331 -3.58 13.57 -8.04
C ILE A 331 -2.88 14.00 -6.75
N THR A 332 -3.15 15.19 -6.19
CA THR A 332 -2.38 15.67 -5.04
C THR A 332 -2.56 14.79 -3.80
N LYS A 333 -3.79 14.43 -3.43
CA LYS A 333 -4.03 13.52 -2.30
C LYS A 333 -3.83 12.07 -2.71
N SER A 334 -4.35 11.75 -3.89
CA SER A 334 -4.39 10.41 -4.45
C SER A 334 -3.01 9.76 -4.60
N LEU A 335 -1.98 10.55 -4.93
CA LEU A 335 -0.59 10.10 -4.99
C LEU A 335 -0.07 9.60 -3.64
N TYR A 336 -0.30 10.38 -2.57
CA TYR A 336 0.09 9.95 -1.23
C TYR A 336 -0.71 8.72 -0.78
N GLN A 337 -2.02 8.70 -1.03
CA GLN A 337 -2.87 7.56 -0.65
C GLN A 337 -2.39 6.25 -1.27
N GLN A 338 -2.05 6.29 -2.56
CA GLN A 338 -1.53 5.13 -3.26
C GLN A 338 -0.16 4.70 -2.71
N ALA A 339 0.79 5.62 -2.62
CA ALA A 339 2.11 5.28 -2.07
C ALA A 339 2.01 4.78 -0.62
N SER A 340 1.15 5.40 0.19
CA SER A 340 0.92 5.03 1.58
C SER A 340 0.36 3.62 1.71
N LEU A 341 -0.71 3.27 0.98
CA LEU A 341 -1.27 1.91 1.07
C LEU A 341 -0.24 0.85 0.70
N MET A 342 0.56 1.12 -0.34
CA MET A 342 1.56 0.17 -0.82
C MET A 342 2.73 0.01 0.14
N ASN A 343 3.18 1.11 0.74
CA ASN A 343 4.15 1.05 1.83
C ASN A 343 3.58 0.27 3.03
N ASP A 344 2.32 0.53 3.36
CA ASP A 344 1.68 -0.01 4.55
C ASP A 344 1.31 -1.49 4.40
N PHE A 345 1.21 -2.04 3.19
CA PHE A 345 1.19 -3.49 2.99
C PHE A 345 2.53 -4.16 3.25
N ASN A 346 3.65 -3.43 3.10
CA ASN A 346 5.01 -3.97 3.23
C ASN A 346 5.74 -3.40 4.45
N LYS A 347 5.09 -3.30 5.61
CA LYS A 347 5.66 -2.72 6.84
C LYS A 347 7.01 -3.36 7.19
N GLY A 348 8.06 -2.56 7.26
CA GLY A 348 9.43 -3.01 7.55
C GLY A 348 10.23 -3.52 6.33
N GLY A 349 9.56 -3.74 5.20
CA GLY A 349 10.16 -4.14 3.93
C GLY A 349 10.48 -2.95 3.01
N TRP A 350 11.30 -3.20 1.98
CA TRP A 350 11.67 -2.16 1.02
C TRP A 350 10.57 -1.90 -0.01
N THR A 351 10.07 -0.66 -0.06
CA THR A 351 9.16 -0.18 -1.10
C THR A 351 9.75 0.98 -1.91
N GLY A 352 9.29 1.16 -3.15
CA GLY A 352 9.66 2.32 -3.96
C GLY A 352 8.78 2.53 -5.18
N GLY A 353 8.86 3.71 -5.78
CA GLY A 353 8.06 4.08 -6.95
C GLY A 353 8.76 3.68 -8.24
N TRP A 354 8.90 2.37 -8.53
CA TRP A 354 9.74 1.88 -9.64
C TRP A 354 9.19 2.11 -11.05
N GLU A 355 8.04 2.76 -11.16
CA GLU A 355 7.36 3.07 -12.40
C GLU A 355 6.48 4.31 -12.19
N SER A 356 7.03 5.49 -12.50
CA SER A 356 6.39 6.78 -12.19
C SER A 356 6.47 7.76 -13.36
N THR A 357 5.54 8.70 -13.43
CA THR A 357 5.57 9.80 -14.43
C THR A 357 6.85 10.62 -14.30
N GLY A 358 7.56 10.79 -15.40
CA GLY A 358 8.58 11.81 -15.54
C GLY A 358 7.96 13.15 -15.89
N GLY A 359 7.21 13.23 -16.98
CA GLY A 359 6.90 14.49 -17.68
C GLY A 359 5.53 14.56 -18.28
N PRO A 360 5.26 15.63 -19.05
CA PRO A 360 3.95 15.89 -19.64
C PRO A 360 3.48 14.75 -20.53
N MET A 361 2.17 14.53 -20.54
CA MET A 361 1.47 13.54 -21.35
C MET A 361 0.11 14.10 -21.74
N GLN A 362 -0.32 13.86 -22.96
CA GLN A 362 -1.51 14.47 -23.55
C GLN A 362 -2.48 13.44 -24.11
N MET A 363 -1.95 12.34 -24.65
CA MET A 363 -2.68 11.39 -25.48
C MET A 363 -2.64 9.95 -24.95
N ASP A 364 -1.60 9.57 -24.20
CA ASP A 364 -1.54 8.26 -23.57
C ASP A 364 -2.28 8.21 -22.21
N GLY A 365 -2.71 7.02 -21.81
CA GLY A 365 -3.48 6.80 -20.59
C GLY A 365 -4.65 5.85 -20.75
N GLU A 366 -5.32 5.60 -19.62
CA GLU A 366 -6.48 4.73 -19.53
C GLU A 366 -7.75 5.45 -20.01
N LYS A 367 -8.52 4.92 -20.95
CA LYS A 367 -9.70 5.63 -21.49
C LYS A 367 -10.67 6.02 -20.37
N ASN A 368 -10.90 7.32 -20.20
CA ASN A 368 -11.74 7.86 -19.14
C ASN A 368 -13.00 8.57 -19.64
N PRO A 369 -14.20 8.05 -19.32
CA PRO A 369 -15.44 8.78 -19.53
C PRO A 369 -15.54 9.92 -18.49
N GLY A 370 -15.39 11.16 -18.93
CA GLY A 370 -15.71 12.34 -18.10
C GLY A 370 -14.52 13.18 -17.61
N HIS A 371 -13.27 12.85 -17.97
CA HIS A 371 -12.14 13.76 -17.82
C HIS A 371 -11.05 13.50 -18.88
N ASN A 372 -10.21 14.50 -19.16
CA ASN A 372 -9.09 14.37 -20.08
C ASN A 372 -7.94 13.59 -19.43
N ASN A 373 -7.22 12.80 -20.22
CA ASN A 373 -5.95 12.17 -19.82
C ASN A 373 -4.75 13.04 -20.22
N SER A 374 -4.83 14.33 -19.96
CA SER A 374 -3.80 15.29 -20.37
C SER A 374 -3.38 16.09 -19.15
N TYR A 375 -2.09 16.02 -18.80
CA TYR A 375 -1.58 16.61 -17.58
C TYR A 375 -0.40 17.54 -17.85
N TYR A 376 -0.47 18.72 -17.25
CA TYR A 376 0.69 19.59 -17.09
C TYR A 376 1.63 18.98 -16.05
N VAL A 377 2.92 18.94 -16.36
CA VAL A 377 3.94 18.40 -15.46
C VAL A 377 5.15 19.33 -15.48
N GLY A 378 5.09 20.35 -14.63
CA GLY A 378 6.21 21.22 -14.31
C GLY A 378 7.11 20.63 -13.22
N PRO A 379 8.14 21.38 -12.77
CA PRO A 379 8.95 20.96 -11.62
C PRO A 379 8.12 20.79 -10.35
N ASP A 380 7.12 21.65 -10.11
CA ASP A 380 6.31 21.62 -8.89
C ASP A 380 5.37 20.39 -8.83
N GLU A 381 4.62 20.09 -9.89
CA GLU A 381 3.77 18.88 -9.96
C GLU A 381 4.60 17.60 -9.82
N LEU A 382 5.79 17.60 -10.44
CA LEU A 382 6.67 16.45 -10.38
C LEU A 382 7.27 16.27 -8.97
N MET A 383 7.67 17.36 -8.32
CA MET A 383 8.14 17.31 -6.93
C MET A 383 7.02 16.85 -5.97
N GLN A 384 5.77 17.24 -6.19
CA GLN A 384 4.64 16.73 -5.38
C GLN A 384 4.48 15.20 -5.49
N LEU A 385 4.65 14.62 -6.69
CA LEU A 385 4.63 13.17 -6.90
C LEU A 385 5.68 12.48 -6.05
N TYR A 386 6.95 12.88 -6.17
CA TYR A 386 8.02 12.18 -5.49
C TYR A 386 8.11 12.52 -3.99
N PHE A 387 7.65 13.71 -3.56
CA PHE A 387 7.43 13.98 -2.14
C PHE A 387 6.30 13.14 -1.56
N SER A 388 5.23 12.86 -2.30
CA SER A 388 4.16 11.97 -1.85
C SER A 388 4.67 10.54 -1.65
N GLN A 389 5.50 10.04 -2.58
CA GLN A 389 6.16 8.74 -2.46
C GLN A 389 7.09 8.69 -1.24
N LEU A 390 7.98 9.68 -1.11
CA LEU A 390 8.94 9.73 -0.02
C LEU A 390 8.24 9.86 1.34
N ALA A 391 7.23 10.72 1.44
CA ALA A 391 6.38 10.89 2.62
C ALA A 391 5.63 9.62 3.05
N ALA A 392 5.23 8.81 2.06
CA ALA A 392 4.57 7.53 2.32
C ALA A 392 5.51 6.46 2.86
N GLY A 393 6.83 6.64 2.69
CA GLY A 393 7.85 5.70 3.16
C GLY A 393 8.73 5.11 2.05
N PHE A 394 8.44 5.36 0.78
CA PHE A 394 9.19 4.80 -0.34
C PHE A 394 10.68 5.19 -0.27
N LYS A 395 11.55 4.21 -0.53
CA LYS A 395 13.00 4.38 -0.51
C LYS A 395 13.56 4.28 -1.94
N GLY A 396 13.33 5.32 -2.71
CA GLY A 396 13.76 5.43 -4.10
C GLY A 396 12.60 5.50 -5.10
N PHE A 397 12.93 5.84 -6.34
CA PHE A 397 11.99 5.92 -7.44
C PHE A 397 12.61 5.51 -8.78
N GLY A 398 11.75 5.18 -9.74
CA GLY A 398 12.06 4.84 -11.12
C GLY A 398 11.12 5.58 -12.07
N ILE A 399 11.69 6.39 -12.97
CA ILE A 399 10.95 7.33 -13.79
C ILE A 399 10.83 6.83 -15.23
N TRP A 400 9.62 6.82 -15.76
CA TRP A 400 9.34 6.80 -17.19
C TRP A 400 9.18 8.26 -17.65
N CYS A 401 10.13 8.87 -18.34
CA CYS A 401 11.46 8.37 -18.76
C CYS A 401 12.51 9.50 -18.74
N TRP A 402 13.79 9.18 -18.98
CA TRP A 402 14.84 10.18 -19.15
C TRP A 402 14.64 10.99 -20.42
N ASN A 403 14.64 10.31 -21.57
CA ASN A 403 14.39 10.86 -22.89
C ASN A 403 13.16 10.17 -23.52
N SER A 404 12.37 10.88 -24.32
CA SER A 404 11.10 10.34 -24.83
C SER A 404 11.31 9.28 -25.89
N ARG A 405 10.31 8.42 -26.12
CA ARG A 405 10.22 7.67 -27.38
C ARG A 405 10.28 8.64 -28.56
N SER A 406 11.03 8.30 -29.60
CA SER A 406 11.11 9.08 -30.85
C SER A 406 9.95 8.82 -31.81
N ALA A 407 9.23 7.71 -31.66
CA ALA A 407 8.14 7.33 -32.54
C ALA A 407 7.09 6.44 -31.84
N GLY A 408 5.90 6.40 -32.44
CA GLY A 408 4.80 5.53 -32.02
C GLY A 408 4.00 6.09 -30.83
N LYS A 409 3.26 5.18 -30.18
CA LYS A 409 2.52 5.49 -28.94
C LYS A 409 3.49 6.02 -27.88
N GLU A 410 3.09 7.07 -27.15
CA GLU A 410 3.92 7.80 -26.15
C GLU A 410 5.10 8.60 -26.76
N GLY A 411 5.19 8.73 -28.08
CA GLY A 411 6.23 9.53 -28.73
C GLY A 411 6.20 10.99 -28.27
N GLY A 412 7.30 11.45 -27.66
CA GLY A 412 7.41 12.81 -27.10
C GLY A 412 6.75 13.03 -25.73
N GLU A 413 6.17 12.01 -25.10
CA GLU A 413 5.52 12.12 -23.77
C GLU A 413 6.43 11.60 -22.64
N TYR A 414 6.10 11.95 -21.39
CA TYR A 414 6.70 11.46 -20.13
C TYR A 414 8.20 11.76 -19.87
N SER A 415 8.97 12.18 -20.85
CA SER A 415 10.43 12.41 -20.79
C SER A 415 10.84 13.52 -19.83
N LEU A 416 11.93 13.36 -19.06
CA LEU A 416 12.64 14.41 -18.29
C LEU A 416 13.35 15.44 -19.17
N LEU A 417 13.85 15.02 -20.32
CA LEU A 417 14.39 15.93 -21.33
C LEU A 417 13.26 16.54 -22.16
N ASP A 418 13.53 17.68 -22.79
CA ASP A 418 12.62 18.26 -23.77
C ASP A 418 12.60 17.42 -25.06
N ARG A 419 11.74 17.80 -26.00
CA ARG A 419 11.58 17.11 -27.29
C ARG A 419 12.86 17.12 -28.16
N ASN A 420 13.82 17.99 -27.84
CA ASN A 420 15.09 18.14 -28.54
C ASN A 420 16.27 17.55 -27.72
N GLY A 421 15.98 16.78 -26.67
CA GLY A 421 16.98 16.13 -25.83
C GLY A 421 17.70 17.04 -24.84
N GLN A 422 17.23 18.27 -24.63
CA GLN A 422 17.84 19.22 -23.69
C GLN A 422 17.34 18.99 -22.26
N ILE A 423 18.21 19.30 -21.29
CA ILE A 423 17.88 19.23 -19.86
C ILE A 423 16.83 20.29 -19.54
N THR A 424 15.77 19.88 -18.84
CA THR A 424 14.68 20.77 -18.39
C THR A 424 14.78 21.08 -16.90
N ASP A 425 14.07 22.12 -16.44
CA ASP A 425 14.01 22.50 -15.02
C ASP A 425 13.49 21.37 -14.12
N ARG A 426 12.58 20.53 -14.64
CA ARG A 426 12.08 19.37 -13.90
C ARG A 426 13.08 18.23 -13.80
N ALA A 427 13.96 18.05 -14.79
CA ALA A 427 15.12 17.15 -14.64
C ALA A 427 16.08 17.65 -13.56
N VAL A 428 16.30 18.96 -13.47
CA VAL A 428 17.13 19.59 -12.42
C VAL A 428 16.50 19.45 -11.04
N ALA A 429 15.19 19.71 -10.90
CA ALA A 429 14.49 19.62 -9.63
C ALA A 429 14.53 18.19 -9.06
N ILE A 430 14.22 17.19 -9.88
CA ILE A 430 14.23 15.79 -9.46
C ILE A 430 15.64 15.24 -9.23
N GLY A 431 16.63 15.67 -10.01
CA GLY A 431 18.03 15.37 -9.71
C GLY A 431 18.44 15.90 -8.34
N SER A 432 18.03 17.12 -7.99
CA SER A 432 18.29 17.73 -6.68
C SER A 432 17.61 16.97 -5.53
N LEU A 433 16.38 16.48 -5.76
CA LEU A 433 15.72 15.55 -4.83
C LEU A 433 16.52 14.26 -4.66
N GLY A 434 17.01 13.65 -5.74
CA GLY A 434 17.87 12.46 -5.70
C GLY A 434 19.13 12.67 -4.86
N LYS A 435 19.80 13.83 -4.99
CA LYS A 435 20.94 14.21 -4.13
C LYS A 435 20.56 14.33 -2.67
N ALA A 436 19.44 14.97 -2.36
CA ALA A 436 18.97 15.12 -0.99
C ALA A 436 18.60 13.77 -0.36
N MET A 437 17.93 12.90 -1.12
CA MET A 437 17.61 11.53 -0.72
C MET A 437 18.87 10.71 -0.43
N GLN A 438 19.92 10.84 -1.25
CA GLN A 438 21.22 10.22 -0.99
C GLN A 438 21.91 10.78 0.24
N LYS A 439 21.84 12.09 0.48
CA LYS A 439 22.41 12.74 1.66
C LYS A 439 21.79 12.23 2.96
N TYR A 440 20.46 12.06 3.01
CA TYR A 440 19.73 11.65 4.22
C TYR A 440 19.29 10.18 4.20
N ARG A 441 19.89 9.34 3.34
CA ARG A 441 19.49 7.94 3.12
C ARG A 441 19.36 7.12 4.40
N PHE A 442 20.30 7.20 5.34
CA PHE A 442 20.27 6.40 6.57
C PHE A 442 19.21 6.91 7.54
N GLU A 443 18.99 8.23 7.60
CA GLU A 443 17.88 8.80 8.37
C GLU A 443 16.54 8.32 7.79
N LEU A 444 16.37 8.44 6.47
CA LEU A 444 15.16 8.04 5.77
C LEU A 444 14.86 6.55 5.91
N TRP A 445 15.86 5.67 5.83
CA TRP A 445 15.69 4.22 6.02
C TRP A 445 15.31 3.83 7.44
N ASN A 446 15.65 4.65 8.43
CA ASN A 446 15.25 4.48 9.84
C ASN A 446 14.04 5.34 10.23
N ALA A 447 13.37 5.98 9.26
CA ALA A 447 12.23 6.84 9.52
C ALA A 447 10.91 6.07 9.38
N HIS A 448 10.00 6.29 10.33
CA HIS A 448 8.70 5.61 10.42
C HIS A 448 7.54 6.60 10.43
N LYS A 449 6.36 6.14 10.00
CA LYS A 449 5.12 6.83 10.36
C LYS A 449 4.86 6.66 11.86
N GLU A 450 4.30 7.68 12.48
CA GLU A 450 3.81 7.65 13.86
C GLU A 450 2.30 7.93 13.85
N PRO A 451 1.47 6.95 13.47
CA PRO A 451 0.05 7.17 13.16
C PRO A 451 -0.79 7.41 14.43
N LEU A 452 -1.78 8.28 14.31
CA LEU A 452 -2.85 8.40 15.30
C LEU A 452 -3.99 7.42 14.99
N VAL A 453 -4.34 7.32 13.70
CA VAL A 453 -5.44 6.49 13.19
C VAL A 453 -4.90 5.36 12.32
N GLY A 454 -5.33 4.14 12.61
CA GLY A 454 -5.18 2.98 11.72
C GLY A 454 -6.46 2.77 10.91
N ILE A 455 -6.36 2.70 9.58
CA ILE A 455 -7.52 2.46 8.69
C ILE A 455 -7.47 1.01 8.21
N LEU A 456 -8.44 0.20 8.64
CA LEU A 456 -8.45 -1.22 8.30
C LEU A 456 -8.80 -1.42 6.82
N TYR A 457 -7.96 -2.20 6.15
CA TYR A 457 -8.22 -2.80 4.84
C TYR A 457 -8.31 -4.32 5.01
N ASP A 458 -9.40 -4.94 4.57
CA ASP A 458 -9.54 -6.40 4.53
C ASP A 458 -9.89 -6.85 3.12
N TRP A 459 -9.02 -7.68 2.54
CA TRP A 459 -9.22 -8.27 1.22
C TRP A 459 -10.51 -9.11 1.18
N GLU A 460 -10.86 -9.83 2.26
CA GLU A 460 -12.06 -10.68 2.30
C GLU A 460 -13.37 -9.86 2.30
N ASN A 461 -13.34 -8.68 2.92
CA ASN A 461 -14.43 -7.72 2.81
C ASN A 461 -14.55 -7.22 1.36
N GLU A 462 -13.44 -6.83 0.75
CA GLU A 462 -13.43 -6.39 -0.65
C GLU A 462 -13.88 -7.49 -1.62
N ALA A 463 -13.52 -8.76 -1.36
CA ALA A 463 -13.95 -9.91 -2.13
C ALA A 463 -15.46 -10.12 -2.07
N THR A 464 -16.07 -9.90 -0.90
CA THR A 464 -17.53 -9.96 -0.74
C THR A 464 -18.23 -8.87 -1.56
N TRP A 465 -17.73 -7.63 -1.49
CA TRP A 465 -18.20 -6.54 -2.36
C TRP A 465 -18.02 -6.85 -3.84
N GLY A 466 -16.89 -7.49 -4.21
CA GLY A 466 -16.60 -7.97 -5.55
C GLY A 466 -17.62 -9.00 -6.03
N ALA A 467 -17.96 -9.99 -5.19
CA ALA A 467 -18.95 -11.01 -5.52
C ALA A 467 -20.35 -10.41 -5.72
N MET A 468 -20.76 -9.48 -4.86
CA MET A 468 -22.06 -8.79 -4.99
C MET A 468 -22.15 -7.90 -6.24
N SER A 469 -21.03 -7.59 -6.89
CA SER A 469 -21.01 -6.77 -8.11
C SER A 469 -21.46 -7.53 -9.37
N ILE A 470 -21.62 -8.85 -9.29
CA ILE A 470 -21.90 -9.73 -10.43
C ILE A 470 -23.24 -10.48 -10.21
N PRO A 471 -24.13 -10.55 -11.22
CA PRO A 471 -24.08 -9.84 -12.50
C PRO A 471 -24.66 -8.42 -12.42
N GLY A 472 -24.06 -7.47 -13.14
CA GLY A 472 -24.67 -6.17 -13.45
C GLY A 472 -24.74 -5.13 -12.33
N ARG A 473 -23.95 -5.26 -11.26
CA ARG A 473 -23.89 -4.32 -10.13
C ARG A 473 -22.48 -3.78 -9.92
N GLU A 474 -21.84 -3.38 -11.01
CA GLU A 474 -20.41 -3.06 -11.04
C GLU A 474 -19.94 -1.99 -10.05
N ASP A 475 -20.82 -1.10 -9.58
CA ASP A 475 -20.44 -0.10 -8.58
C ASP A 475 -20.09 -0.70 -7.21
N PHE A 476 -20.64 -1.87 -6.86
CA PHE A 476 -20.50 -2.46 -5.52
C PHE A 476 -19.05 -2.80 -5.19
N ARG A 477 -18.26 -3.30 -6.15
CA ARG A 477 -16.84 -3.61 -5.94
C ARG A 477 -16.01 -2.38 -5.57
N PHE A 478 -16.48 -1.16 -5.89
CA PHE A 478 -15.78 0.08 -5.56
C PHE A 478 -16.19 0.70 -4.22
N GLN A 479 -17.27 0.24 -3.58
CA GLN A 479 -17.75 0.78 -2.31
C GLN A 479 -16.66 0.78 -1.20
N PRO A 480 -15.97 -0.35 -0.90
CA PRO A 480 -14.91 -0.34 0.11
C PRO A 480 -13.70 0.52 -0.29
N VAL A 481 -13.42 0.63 -1.60
CA VAL A 481 -12.36 1.49 -2.15
C VAL A 481 -12.68 2.97 -1.92
N LYS A 482 -13.90 3.40 -2.27
CA LYS A 482 -14.40 4.77 -2.06
C LYS A 482 -14.41 5.12 -0.57
N ALA A 483 -14.89 4.21 0.27
CA ALA A 483 -14.95 4.37 1.71
C ALA A 483 -13.55 4.64 2.28
N ARG A 484 -12.56 3.80 1.95
CA ARG A 484 -11.15 4.00 2.33
C ARG A 484 -10.60 5.36 1.89
N ILE A 485 -10.84 5.75 0.64
CA ILE A 485 -10.36 7.04 0.10
C ILE A 485 -11.01 8.21 0.86
N GLY A 486 -12.31 8.14 1.14
CA GLY A 486 -13.05 9.20 1.83
C GLY A 486 -12.52 9.48 3.24
N ILE A 487 -12.34 8.43 4.06
CA ILE A 487 -11.77 8.61 5.40
C ILE A 487 -10.33 9.12 5.36
N SER A 488 -9.50 8.59 4.44
CA SER A 488 -8.12 9.06 4.26
C SER A 488 -8.07 10.53 3.85
N ASN A 489 -8.90 10.97 2.89
CA ASN A 489 -8.99 12.37 2.48
C ASN A 489 -9.34 13.30 3.64
N MET A 490 -10.28 12.88 4.48
CA MET A 490 -10.71 13.63 5.65
C MET A 490 -9.55 13.80 6.65
N LEU A 491 -8.81 12.72 6.93
CA LEU A 491 -7.65 12.74 7.83
C LEU A 491 -6.50 13.61 7.27
N MET A 492 -6.18 13.45 5.98
CA MET A 492 -5.12 14.22 5.30
C MET A 492 -5.40 15.73 5.31
N THR A 493 -6.63 16.12 4.98
CA THR A 493 -7.06 17.53 4.94
C THR A 493 -6.96 18.19 6.31
N ASN A 494 -7.03 17.42 7.39
CA ASN A 494 -6.96 17.89 8.77
C ASN A 494 -5.60 17.60 9.44
N ASN A 495 -4.57 17.25 8.64
CA ASN A 495 -3.22 16.91 9.10
C ASN A 495 -3.20 15.86 10.21
N ILE A 496 -4.10 14.88 10.17
CA ILE A 496 -4.12 13.76 11.11
C ILE A 496 -3.23 12.64 10.57
N PRO A 497 -2.15 12.24 11.27
CA PRO A 497 -1.31 11.14 10.81
C PRO A 497 -2.09 9.82 10.88
N PHE A 498 -2.04 9.07 9.80
CA PHE A 498 -2.68 7.77 9.69
C PHE A 498 -1.77 6.77 8.99
N GLU A 499 -2.15 5.49 9.07
CA GLU A 499 -1.52 4.40 8.37
C GLU A 499 -2.61 3.35 8.05
N TYR A 500 -2.48 2.68 6.91
CA TYR A 500 -3.36 1.55 6.62
C TYR A 500 -2.88 0.30 7.35
N LEU A 501 -3.79 -0.56 7.77
CA LEU A 501 -3.45 -1.84 8.37
C LEU A 501 -4.34 -2.94 7.82
N THR A 502 -3.82 -4.15 7.87
CA THR A 502 -4.56 -5.36 7.51
C THR A 502 -4.94 -6.14 8.76
N PRO A 503 -5.86 -7.11 8.66
CA PRO A 503 -6.10 -8.05 9.73
C PRO A 503 -4.84 -8.84 10.12
N ASN A 504 -3.95 -9.16 9.18
CA ASN A 504 -2.67 -9.82 9.46
C ASN A 504 -1.80 -8.98 10.40
N ASP A 505 -1.75 -7.66 10.22
CA ASP A 505 -1.08 -6.75 11.17
C ASP A 505 -1.68 -6.86 12.58
N LEU A 506 -3.02 -6.96 12.69
CA LEU A 506 -3.70 -7.14 13.96
C LEU A 506 -3.39 -8.51 14.60
N PHE A 507 -3.39 -9.59 13.82
CA PHE A 507 -2.98 -10.92 14.28
C PHE A 507 -1.53 -10.95 14.76
N LYS A 508 -0.64 -10.21 14.09
CA LYS A 508 0.78 -10.05 14.47
C LYS A 508 0.97 -9.07 15.66
N GLY A 509 -0.11 -8.51 16.21
CA GLY A 509 -0.09 -7.73 17.45
C GLY A 509 0.13 -6.23 17.27
N LEU A 510 -0.02 -5.69 16.05
CA LEU A 510 0.25 -4.28 15.76
C LEU A 510 -0.87 -3.32 16.23
N GLY A 511 -2.02 -3.84 16.66
CA GLY A 511 -3.17 -3.02 17.11
C GLY A 511 -2.83 -1.85 18.04
N PRO A 512 -2.04 -2.03 19.12
CA PRO A 512 -1.69 -0.96 20.06
C PRO A 512 -0.87 0.21 19.47
N ARG A 513 -0.33 0.07 18.25
CA ARG A 513 0.31 1.16 17.49
C ARG A 513 -0.65 2.32 17.21
N TYR A 514 -1.95 2.04 17.14
CA TYR A 514 -2.97 3.01 16.76
C TYR A 514 -3.81 3.42 17.96
N LYS A 515 -3.93 4.73 18.19
CA LYS A 515 -4.85 5.26 19.23
C LYS A 515 -6.31 5.08 18.82
N VAL A 516 -6.58 5.11 17.51
CA VAL A 516 -7.89 4.85 16.93
C VAL A 516 -7.74 3.84 15.80
N LEU A 517 -8.59 2.81 15.77
CA LEU A 517 -8.82 1.97 14.60
C LEU A 517 -10.14 2.36 13.94
N TYR A 518 -10.12 2.58 12.62
CA TYR A 518 -11.30 2.92 11.82
C TYR A 518 -11.60 1.78 10.83
N LEU A 519 -12.85 1.33 10.81
CA LEU A 519 -13.37 0.26 9.94
C LEU A 519 -14.33 0.89 8.90
N PRO A 520 -13.84 1.23 7.70
CA PRO A 520 -14.65 1.86 6.66
C PRO A 520 -15.41 0.82 5.82
N ALA A 521 -16.75 0.87 5.82
CA ALA A 521 -17.61 -0.01 5.01
C ALA A 521 -17.22 -1.52 5.07
N MET A 522 -17.00 -2.00 6.30
CA MET A 522 -16.61 -3.37 6.63
C MET A 522 -17.84 -4.30 6.65
N LEU A 523 -18.45 -4.47 5.47
CA LEU A 523 -19.65 -5.26 5.25
C LEU A 523 -19.52 -6.69 5.79
N THR A 524 -18.38 -7.33 5.53
CA THR A 524 -18.01 -8.64 6.05
C THR A 524 -17.05 -8.50 7.21
N MET A 525 -17.38 -9.09 8.36
CA MET A 525 -16.48 -9.21 9.51
C MET A 525 -16.23 -10.68 9.83
N ARG A 526 -14.98 -11.10 9.64
CA ARG A 526 -14.57 -12.47 9.95
C ARG A 526 -14.67 -12.72 11.45
N LYS A 527 -15.20 -13.89 11.84
CA LYS A 527 -15.43 -14.22 13.25
C LYS A 527 -14.17 -14.09 14.11
N GLU A 528 -13.04 -14.52 13.58
CA GLU A 528 -11.73 -14.44 14.24
C GLU A 528 -11.22 -13.01 14.51
N LEU A 529 -11.73 -12.01 13.78
CA LEU A 529 -11.32 -10.62 13.96
C LEU A 529 -12.02 -9.97 15.17
N LEU A 530 -13.25 -10.40 15.50
CA LEU A 530 -14.04 -9.79 16.57
C LEU A 530 -13.37 -9.92 17.96
N PRO A 531 -12.83 -11.08 18.39
CA PRO A 531 -12.10 -11.19 19.65
C PRO A 531 -10.85 -10.29 19.70
N LEU A 532 -10.13 -10.12 18.58
CA LEU A 532 -8.96 -9.24 18.52
C LEU A 532 -9.33 -7.77 18.68
N LEU A 533 -10.39 -7.33 17.99
CA LEU A 533 -10.92 -5.97 18.12
C LEU A 533 -11.44 -5.73 19.54
N LYS A 534 -12.10 -6.72 20.14
CA LYS A 534 -12.55 -6.68 21.54
C LYS A 534 -11.37 -6.50 22.49
N LYS A 535 -10.31 -7.28 22.31
CA LYS A 535 -9.07 -7.15 23.11
C LYS A 535 -8.42 -5.77 22.93
N TYR A 536 -8.30 -5.29 21.69
CA TYR A 536 -7.76 -3.96 21.39
C TYR A 536 -8.50 -2.86 22.14
N VAL A 537 -9.84 -2.89 22.13
CA VAL A 537 -10.67 -1.93 22.87
C VAL A 537 -10.49 -2.10 24.38
N GLN A 538 -10.55 -3.33 24.91
CA GLN A 538 -10.34 -3.62 26.34
C GLN A 538 -9.03 -3.06 26.87
N GLU A 539 -7.97 -3.08 26.07
CA GLU A 539 -6.63 -2.62 26.42
C GLU A 539 -6.43 -1.10 26.31
N GLY A 540 -7.41 -0.35 25.79
CA GLY A 540 -7.37 1.12 25.72
C GLY A 540 -7.58 1.70 24.33
N GLY A 541 -7.76 0.85 23.31
CA GLY A 541 -8.01 1.26 21.95
C GLY A 541 -9.36 1.96 21.76
N ARG A 542 -9.44 2.88 20.80
CA ARG A 542 -10.71 3.43 20.31
C ARG A 542 -11.03 2.79 18.96
N LEU A 543 -12.08 1.99 18.89
CA LEU A 543 -12.52 1.35 17.66
C LEU A 543 -13.72 2.11 17.10
N VAL A 544 -13.66 2.52 15.84
CA VAL A 544 -14.72 3.26 15.15
C VAL A 544 -15.14 2.47 13.92
N MET A 545 -16.43 2.20 13.78
CA MET A 545 -17.00 1.53 12.63
C MET A 545 -18.15 2.38 12.07
N ASP A 546 -18.15 2.59 10.77
CA ASP A 546 -19.25 3.26 10.06
C ASP A 546 -20.00 2.30 9.14
N LEU A 547 -20.95 2.81 8.35
CA LEU A 547 -21.76 1.99 7.46
C LEU A 547 -21.34 2.04 5.99
N PRO A 548 -21.71 1.02 5.21
CA PRO A 548 -22.35 -0.25 5.64
C PRO A 548 -21.32 -1.24 6.20
N SER A 549 -21.51 -1.69 7.44
CA SER A 549 -20.64 -2.67 8.11
C SER A 549 -21.43 -3.64 8.98
N GLY A 550 -20.81 -4.79 9.28
CA GLY A 550 -21.36 -5.80 10.19
C GLY A 550 -22.58 -6.54 9.67
N TRP A 551 -22.63 -6.78 8.35
CA TRP A 551 -23.71 -7.49 7.70
C TRP A 551 -23.46 -9.00 7.69
N TYR A 552 -22.26 -9.41 7.31
CA TYR A 552 -21.92 -10.80 7.03
C TYR A 552 -20.71 -11.29 7.83
N ASP A 553 -20.64 -12.61 8.03
CA ASP A 553 -19.40 -13.33 8.36
C ASP A 553 -18.59 -13.72 7.11
N GLU A 554 -17.46 -14.40 7.30
CA GLU A 554 -16.58 -14.84 6.22
C GLU A 554 -17.25 -15.74 5.17
N ASN A 555 -18.37 -16.39 5.51
CA ASN A 555 -19.14 -17.24 4.61
C ASN A 555 -20.38 -16.53 4.07
N THR A 556 -20.43 -15.20 4.14
CA THR A 556 -21.60 -14.42 3.67
C THR A 556 -22.91 -14.80 4.37
N VAL A 557 -22.82 -15.38 5.57
CA VAL A 557 -23.97 -15.62 6.46
C VAL A 557 -24.17 -14.37 7.31
N ASN A 558 -25.43 -14.03 7.62
CA ASN A 558 -25.74 -12.87 8.46
C ASN A 558 -24.96 -12.92 9.78
N LEU A 559 -24.23 -11.83 10.07
CA LEU A 559 -23.43 -11.72 11.27
C LEU A 559 -24.34 -11.59 12.51
N PRO A 560 -24.17 -12.41 13.57
CA PRO A 560 -24.92 -12.25 14.80
C PRO A 560 -24.58 -10.94 15.54
N THR A 561 -25.54 -10.03 15.65
CA THR A 561 -25.40 -8.74 16.37
C THR A 561 -26.22 -8.66 17.66
N GLY A 562 -27.02 -9.68 17.96
CA GLY A 562 -27.91 -9.71 19.12
C GLY A 562 -27.17 -9.84 20.46
N LYS A 563 -27.93 -9.70 21.56
CA LYS A 563 -27.41 -9.80 22.93
C LYS A 563 -26.57 -11.06 23.14
N GLY A 564 -25.37 -10.88 23.67
CA GLY A 564 -24.42 -11.97 23.93
C GLY A 564 -23.48 -12.29 22.78
N SER A 565 -23.69 -11.75 21.58
CA SER A 565 -22.73 -11.90 20.48
C SER A 565 -21.47 -11.08 20.71
N ASP A 566 -20.37 -11.44 20.03
CA ASP A 566 -19.13 -10.65 20.11
C ASP A 566 -19.30 -9.22 19.57
N PHE A 567 -20.19 -9.03 18.59
CA PHE A 567 -20.53 -7.69 18.09
C PHE A 567 -21.17 -6.85 19.20
N GLU A 568 -22.18 -7.37 19.89
CA GLU A 568 -22.87 -6.65 20.95
C GLU A 568 -21.94 -6.38 22.13
N GLN A 569 -21.11 -7.35 22.51
CA GLN A 569 -20.09 -7.15 23.55
C GLN A 569 -19.05 -6.08 23.17
N LEU A 570 -18.77 -5.90 21.88
CA LEU A 570 -17.81 -4.91 21.39
C LEU A 570 -18.42 -3.50 21.35
N PHE A 571 -19.59 -3.35 20.73
CA PHE A 571 -20.22 -2.05 20.47
C PHE A 571 -21.33 -1.66 21.46
N GLY A 572 -21.70 -2.54 22.40
CA GLY A 572 -22.77 -2.31 23.37
C GLY A 572 -24.13 -2.07 22.73
N ALA A 573 -24.35 -2.62 21.54
CA ALA A 573 -25.54 -2.37 20.73
C ALA A 573 -25.81 -3.53 19.76
N THR A 574 -27.08 -3.67 19.38
CA THR A 574 -27.53 -4.54 18.29
C THR A 574 -27.71 -3.75 17.00
N ILE A 575 -27.58 -4.41 15.85
CA ILE A 575 -28.09 -3.90 14.57
C ILE A 575 -29.40 -4.62 14.31
N ASP A 576 -30.51 -3.88 14.32
CA ASP A 576 -31.86 -4.45 14.19
C ASP A 576 -32.31 -4.45 12.72
N ASP A 577 -32.08 -3.34 12.01
CA ASP A 577 -32.32 -3.23 10.56
C ASP A 577 -31.28 -2.33 9.89
N PHE A 578 -30.94 -2.64 8.65
CA PHE A 578 -30.33 -1.68 7.74
C PHE A 578 -31.42 -0.84 7.05
N GLN A 579 -31.18 0.45 6.96
CA GLN A 579 -32.08 1.47 6.42
C GLN A 579 -31.33 2.39 5.45
N PHE A 580 -32.05 3.29 4.79
CA PHE A 580 -31.46 4.23 3.84
C PHE A 580 -32.07 5.62 3.97
N SER A 581 -31.24 6.65 3.82
CA SER A 581 -31.63 8.06 3.88
C SER A 581 -31.31 8.76 2.56
N GLY A 582 -32.21 9.61 2.10
CA GLY A 582 -32.05 10.47 0.91
C GLY A 582 -32.74 9.98 -0.38
N THR A 583 -33.39 8.81 -0.37
CA THR A 583 -34.16 8.32 -1.55
C THR A 583 -35.63 8.67 -1.43
N ASN A 584 -36.35 8.05 -0.50
CA ASN A 584 -37.79 8.28 -0.23
C ASN A 584 -38.04 8.94 1.13
N ARG A 585 -37.03 8.94 2.01
CA ARG A 585 -37.06 9.57 3.34
C ARG A 585 -35.71 10.20 3.63
N GLN A 586 -35.73 11.41 4.17
CA GLN A 586 -34.53 12.12 4.62
C GLN A 586 -34.45 12.02 6.15
N LEU A 587 -33.36 11.47 6.67
CA LEU A 587 -33.01 11.50 8.09
C LEU A 587 -32.02 12.63 8.38
N ARG A 588 -32.06 13.14 9.61
CA ARG A 588 -31.15 14.18 10.10
C ARG A 588 -30.55 13.81 11.45
N ILE A 589 -29.34 14.29 11.72
CA ILE A 589 -28.70 14.29 13.05
C ILE A 589 -28.35 15.74 13.38
N ALA A 590 -28.81 16.25 14.52
CA ALA A 590 -28.65 17.65 14.91
C ALA A 590 -29.02 18.65 13.77
N GLY A 591 -30.10 18.37 13.04
CA GLY A 591 -30.58 19.18 11.91
C GLY A 591 -29.82 18.99 10.58
N LYS A 592 -28.64 18.36 10.59
CA LYS A 592 -27.84 18.07 9.40
C LYS A 592 -28.32 16.80 8.70
N GLU A 593 -28.36 16.84 7.37
CA GLU A 593 -28.81 15.70 6.55
C GLU A 593 -27.84 14.53 6.62
N VAL A 594 -28.40 13.33 6.73
CA VAL A 594 -27.69 12.06 6.57
C VAL A 594 -27.99 11.50 5.19
N GLN A 595 -26.96 11.13 4.42
CA GLN A 595 -27.13 10.51 3.11
C GLN A 595 -26.72 9.04 3.15
N GLY A 596 -27.50 8.18 2.50
CA GLY A 596 -27.21 6.77 2.22
C GLY A 596 -27.50 5.80 3.37
N PHE A 597 -26.67 4.76 3.54
CA PHE A 597 -26.92 3.71 4.54
C PHE A 597 -27.05 4.29 5.95
N THR A 598 -28.09 3.82 6.64
CA THR A 598 -28.33 4.05 8.07
C THR A 598 -28.71 2.73 8.75
N ILE A 599 -28.79 2.70 10.08
CA ILE A 599 -29.30 1.53 10.82
C ILE A 599 -30.38 1.92 11.82
N ASN A 600 -31.31 1.00 12.04
CA ASN A 600 -32.03 0.89 13.31
C ASN A 600 -31.17 0.06 14.27
N SER A 601 -30.95 0.57 15.48
CA SER A 601 -30.16 -0.13 16.49
C SER A 601 -30.80 0.01 17.87
N THR A 602 -30.56 -1.00 18.70
CA THR A 602 -30.92 -0.98 20.12
C THR A 602 -29.63 -0.92 20.94
N ALA A 603 -29.51 0.11 21.77
CA ALA A 603 -28.41 0.22 22.73
C ALA A 603 -28.64 -0.78 23.88
N THR A 604 -27.67 -1.64 24.15
CA THR A 604 -27.72 -2.59 25.28
C THR A 604 -26.97 -2.01 26.48
N THR A 605 -25.66 -1.76 26.30
CA THR A 605 -24.76 -1.15 27.30
C THR A 605 -24.09 0.13 26.78
N ALA A 606 -24.22 0.42 25.48
CA ALA A 606 -23.69 1.64 24.89
C ALA A 606 -24.48 2.89 25.34
N ARG A 607 -23.75 3.99 25.49
CA ARG A 607 -24.34 5.32 25.59
C ARG A 607 -24.73 5.81 24.20
N VAL A 608 -25.97 6.24 24.03
CA VAL A 608 -26.41 6.94 22.81
C VAL A 608 -25.86 8.37 22.86
N ALA A 609 -24.90 8.69 22.00
CA ALA A 609 -24.30 10.02 21.90
C ALA A 609 -25.14 10.96 21.04
N GLU A 610 -25.69 10.45 19.95
CA GLU A 610 -26.54 11.20 19.01
C GLU A 610 -27.74 10.37 18.58
N ARG A 611 -28.81 11.05 18.17
CA ARG A 611 -30.03 10.43 17.63
C ARG A 611 -30.34 11.00 16.26
N TYR A 612 -31.03 10.19 15.47
CA TYR A 612 -31.75 10.70 14.31
C TYR A 612 -32.93 11.55 14.78
N ASP A 613 -33.44 12.40 13.89
CA ASP A 613 -34.70 13.15 14.04
C ASP A 613 -35.93 12.25 14.33
N ASN A 614 -35.88 10.98 13.97
CA ASN A 614 -36.90 9.98 14.30
C ASN A 614 -36.76 9.38 15.72
N GLY A 615 -35.79 9.83 16.51
CA GLY A 615 -35.54 9.40 17.89
C GLY A 615 -34.66 8.16 18.06
N LYS A 616 -34.36 7.41 16.99
CA LYS A 616 -33.51 6.21 17.06
C LYS A 616 -32.03 6.57 17.25
N PRO A 617 -31.21 5.70 17.89
CA PRO A 617 -29.77 5.94 18.06
C PRO A 617 -29.03 6.08 16.74
N ALA A 618 -28.18 7.10 16.62
CA ALA A 618 -27.39 7.39 15.42
C ALA A 618 -25.88 7.29 15.66
N VAL A 619 -25.40 7.63 16.86
CA VAL A 619 -24.02 7.40 17.29
C VAL A 619 -24.06 6.73 18.65
N LEU A 620 -23.42 5.57 18.77
CA LEU A 620 -23.35 4.81 20.01
C LEU A 620 -21.90 4.69 20.48
N GLU A 621 -21.68 4.91 21.77
CA GLU A 621 -20.38 4.75 22.41
C GLU A 621 -20.45 3.71 23.53
N HIS A 622 -19.69 2.64 23.41
CA HIS A 622 -19.57 1.61 24.43
C HIS A 622 -18.20 1.68 25.10
N SER A 623 -18.18 1.77 26.42
CA SER A 623 -16.94 1.71 27.20
C SER A 623 -16.66 0.26 27.54
N LEU A 624 -15.52 -0.26 27.11
CA LEU A 624 -15.13 -1.65 27.30
C LEU A 624 -13.66 -1.69 27.75
N GLY A 625 -13.43 -2.19 28.96
CA GLY A 625 -12.12 -2.11 29.61
C GLY A 625 -11.64 -0.65 29.72
N LYS A 626 -10.46 -0.36 29.18
CA LYS A 626 -9.85 0.98 29.19
C LYS A 626 -10.19 1.81 27.95
N GLY A 627 -10.81 1.21 26.93
CA GLY A 627 -11.06 1.84 25.64
C GLY A 627 -12.55 2.00 25.32
N LYS A 628 -12.84 2.31 24.06
CA LYS A 628 -14.21 2.50 23.58
C LYS A 628 -14.47 1.92 22.20
N GLY A 629 -15.61 1.26 22.03
CA GLY A 629 -16.20 0.92 20.73
C GLY A 629 -17.21 1.98 20.31
N ILE A 630 -17.12 2.47 19.07
CA ILE A 630 -17.94 3.54 18.51
C ILE A 630 -18.63 3.03 17.25
N LEU A 631 -19.95 3.02 17.27
CA LEU A 631 -20.78 2.66 16.12
C LEU A 631 -21.40 3.93 15.54
N LEU A 632 -20.94 4.32 14.35
CA LEU A 632 -21.58 5.37 13.56
C LEU A 632 -22.68 4.73 12.74
N GLY A 633 -23.93 5.02 13.06
CA GLY A 633 -25.10 4.44 12.42
C GLY A 633 -25.35 4.94 10.99
N PHE A 634 -24.38 5.59 10.34
CA PHE A 634 -24.51 6.19 9.01
C PHE A 634 -23.23 6.00 8.18
N GLN A 635 -23.33 6.12 6.85
CA GLN A 635 -22.20 5.90 5.93
C GLN A 635 -21.17 7.05 5.88
N ALA A 636 -20.41 7.23 6.96
CA ALA A 636 -19.52 8.38 7.14
C ALA A 636 -18.41 8.48 6.07
N SER A 637 -17.66 7.40 5.85
CA SER A 637 -16.49 7.40 4.96
C SER A 637 -16.88 7.44 3.48
N LEU A 638 -17.98 6.79 3.09
CA LEU A 638 -18.53 6.91 1.73
C LEU A 638 -19.01 8.34 1.45
N ASN A 639 -19.71 8.97 2.39
CA ASN A 639 -20.12 10.37 2.25
C ASN A 639 -18.91 11.31 2.15
N ALA A 640 -17.82 11.03 2.87
CA ALA A 640 -16.57 11.80 2.78
C ALA A 640 -15.91 11.70 1.39
N PHE A 641 -16.13 10.60 0.66
CA PHE A 641 -15.71 10.47 -0.74
C PHE A 641 -16.64 11.22 -1.70
N GLU A 642 -17.96 11.07 -1.55
CA GLU A 642 -18.94 11.59 -2.51
C GLU A 642 -19.23 13.09 -2.39
N ASN A 643 -19.14 13.66 -1.18
CA ASN A 643 -19.65 15.00 -0.88
C ASN A 643 -18.69 15.82 0.01
N SER A 644 -17.40 15.91 -0.36
CA SER A 644 -16.39 16.64 0.42
C SER A 644 -16.69 18.13 0.65
N ALA A 645 -17.61 18.73 -0.13
CA ALA A 645 -17.96 20.15 -0.09
C ALA A 645 -19.27 20.49 0.66
N LYS A 646 -20.04 19.49 1.13
CA LYS A 646 -21.31 19.74 1.86
C LYS A 646 -21.06 19.82 3.37
N ALA A 647 -21.96 20.51 4.10
CA ALA A 647 -21.93 20.54 5.55
C ALA A 647 -22.02 19.13 6.12
N SER A 648 -20.89 18.60 6.62
CA SER A 648 -20.79 17.24 7.11
C SER A 648 -21.13 17.14 8.59
N LEU A 649 -21.55 15.95 9.00
CA LEU A 649 -21.56 15.53 10.40
C LEU A 649 -20.12 15.63 10.96
N PRO A 650 -19.93 15.84 12.27
CA PRO A 650 -18.61 15.99 12.86
C PRO A 650 -17.88 14.64 13.00
N VAL A 651 -17.70 13.93 11.87
CA VAL A 651 -17.12 12.57 11.81
C VAL A 651 -15.75 12.54 12.48
N LEU A 652 -14.90 13.54 12.26
CA LEU A 652 -13.59 13.61 12.92
C LEU A 652 -13.68 13.70 14.44
N GLU A 653 -14.66 14.40 14.99
CA GLU A 653 -14.85 14.49 16.44
C GLU A 653 -15.28 13.12 16.99
N TYR A 654 -16.22 12.45 16.31
CA TYR A 654 -16.62 11.08 16.68
C TYR A 654 -15.45 10.10 16.54
N THR A 655 -14.61 10.25 15.51
CA THR A 655 -13.46 9.37 15.28
C THR A 655 -12.38 9.57 16.34
N LEU A 656 -11.93 10.81 16.54
CA LEU A 656 -10.78 11.12 17.38
C LEU A 656 -11.10 11.21 18.87
N GLY A 657 -12.34 11.59 19.22
CA GLY A 657 -12.69 11.90 20.60
C GLY A 657 -11.76 12.98 21.17
N GLY A 658 -10.97 12.64 22.18
CA GLY A 658 -10.01 13.55 22.82
C GLY A 658 -8.62 13.61 22.16
N TYR A 659 -8.36 12.81 21.13
CA TYR A 659 -7.06 12.80 20.47
C TYR A 659 -6.92 13.94 19.44
N SER A 660 -5.69 14.44 19.26
CA SER A 660 -5.38 15.51 18.32
C SER A 660 -4.05 15.25 17.62
N SER A 661 -3.87 15.77 16.41
CA SER A 661 -2.58 15.66 15.71
C SER A 661 -1.43 16.34 16.49
N PRO A 662 -0.21 15.78 16.44
CA PRO A 662 0.99 16.42 17.00
C PRO A 662 1.50 17.59 16.15
N TYR A 663 0.97 17.81 14.95
CA TYR A 663 1.32 18.94 14.08
C TYR A 663 0.11 19.48 13.33
N ALA A 664 0.17 20.74 12.93
CA ALA A 664 -0.87 21.34 12.11
C ALA A 664 -0.27 22.41 11.19
N CYS A 665 -0.72 22.41 9.94
CA CYS A 665 -0.45 23.44 8.95
C CYS A 665 -1.74 23.71 8.17
N PRO A 666 -2.63 24.56 8.70
CA PRO A 666 -3.86 24.90 8.03
C PRO A 666 -3.60 25.34 6.58
N ASN A 667 -4.43 24.87 5.66
CA ASN A 667 -4.32 25.11 4.21
C ASN A 667 -3.17 24.41 3.49
N ALA A 668 -2.42 23.48 4.11
CA ALA A 668 -1.51 22.60 3.40
C ALA A 668 -1.68 21.14 3.85
N LEU A 669 -1.36 20.21 2.95
CA LEU A 669 -1.21 18.81 3.36
C LEU A 669 0.15 18.66 4.01
N VAL A 670 0.21 17.92 5.12
CA VAL A 670 1.45 17.65 5.85
C VAL A 670 1.53 16.18 6.17
N TYR A 671 2.65 15.57 5.79
CA TYR A 671 3.00 14.21 6.18
C TYR A 671 4.31 14.24 6.96
N ARG A 672 4.45 13.35 7.94
CA ARG A 672 5.63 13.25 8.79
C ARG A 672 6.17 11.83 8.77
N LEU A 673 7.48 11.71 8.55
CA LEU A 673 8.27 10.53 8.90
C LEU A 673 9.19 10.88 10.06
N ALA A 674 9.14 10.11 11.14
CA ALA A 674 9.92 10.33 12.34
C ALA A 674 11.16 9.42 12.34
N ALA A 675 12.35 10.00 12.53
CA ALA A 675 13.60 9.25 12.72
C ALA A 675 14.29 9.70 14.01
N ALA A 676 15.33 8.98 14.43
CA ALA A 676 16.04 9.28 15.68
C ALA A 676 16.69 10.68 15.67
N GLU A 677 17.31 11.08 14.56
CA GLU A 677 18.08 12.33 14.44
C GLU A 677 17.23 13.53 14.00
N ALA A 678 16.27 13.29 13.10
CA ALA A 678 15.40 14.33 12.57
C ALA A 678 14.03 13.76 12.20
N ASP A 679 13.01 14.61 12.27
CA ASP A 679 11.73 14.34 11.62
C ASP A 679 11.71 15.00 10.25
N HIS A 680 11.13 14.30 9.28
CA HIS A 680 10.96 14.77 7.92
C HIS A 680 9.49 15.09 7.67
N TYR A 681 9.20 16.37 7.43
CA TYR A 681 7.89 16.89 7.11
C TYR A 681 7.79 17.20 5.62
N PHE A 682 6.74 16.72 4.97
CA PHE A 682 6.46 16.96 3.56
C PHE A 682 5.20 17.80 3.46
N LEU A 683 5.34 19.05 3.00
CA LEU A 683 4.23 19.99 2.86
C LEU A 683 3.85 20.07 1.39
N LEU A 684 2.59 19.81 1.05
CA LEU A 684 2.09 19.89 -0.33
C LEU A 684 0.98 20.94 -0.45
N ASN A 685 0.99 21.66 -1.57
CA ASN A 685 0.00 22.68 -1.89
C ASN A 685 -0.99 22.20 -2.96
N GLU A 686 -2.28 22.15 -2.62
CA GLU A 686 -3.36 21.78 -3.54
C GLU A 686 -3.84 22.93 -4.44
N SER A 687 -3.39 24.17 -4.23
CA SER A 687 -3.97 25.39 -4.82
C SER A 687 -2.91 26.31 -5.44
N ALA A 688 -3.28 27.57 -5.67
CA ALA A 688 -2.36 28.65 -5.98
C ALA A 688 -1.29 28.83 -4.89
N ALA A 689 -0.17 29.43 -5.27
CA ALA A 689 0.94 29.75 -4.37
C ALA A 689 0.47 30.50 -3.12
N LYS A 690 1.05 30.14 -1.98
CA LYS A 690 0.66 30.70 -0.67
C LYS A 690 1.77 30.57 0.36
N THR A 691 1.62 31.29 1.46
CA THR A 691 2.46 31.16 2.65
C THR A 691 1.66 30.47 3.74
N VAL A 692 2.27 29.49 4.41
CA VAL A 692 1.64 28.70 5.46
C VAL A 692 2.52 28.66 6.72
N ALA A 693 1.90 28.30 7.84
CA ALA A 693 2.57 28.15 9.12
C ALA A 693 2.46 26.70 9.61
N LEU A 694 3.59 26.04 9.82
CA LEU A 694 3.65 24.70 10.43
C LEU A 694 3.86 24.86 11.94
N THR A 695 2.94 24.28 12.71
CA THR A 695 2.95 24.31 14.17
C THR A 695 3.06 22.91 14.73
N PHE A 696 3.64 22.81 15.93
CA PHE A 696 3.87 21.54 16.62
C PHE A 696 3.24 21.56 18.00
N LYS A 697 2.71 20.40 18.41
CA LYS A 697 2.21 20.15 19.76
C LYS A 697 3.12 19.15 20.44
N ASN A 698 3.75 19.56 21.53
CA ASN A 698 4.66 18.73 22.33
C ASN A 698 5.90 18.21 21.58
N LEU A 699 6.26 18.78 20.43
CA LEU A 699 7.51 18.50 19.71
C LEU A 699 8.36 19.77 19.69
N LYS A 700 9.67 19.61 19.93
CA LYS A 700 10.67 20.69 19.89
C LYS A 700 11.84 20.22 19.03
N TYR A 701 12.37 21.14 18.24
CA TYR A 701 13.46 20.87 17.32
C TYR A 701 14.55 21.93 17.50
N LYS A 702 15.80 21.52 17.32
CA LYS A 702 16.98 22.39 17.41
C LYS A 702 17.14 23.25 16.18
N ARG A 703 16.88 22.67 15.00
CA ARG A 703 17.08 23.32 13.71
C ARG A 703 16.07 22.83 12.69
N ILE A 704 15.58 23.76 11.88
CA ILE A 704 14.62 23.50 10.80
C ILE A 704 15.26 23.95 9.49
N THR A 705 15.44 23.02 8.57
CA THR A 705 15.94 23.31 7.23
C THR A 705 15.05 22.72 6.15
N ASP A 706 15.15 23.27 4.96
CA ASP A 706 14.68 22.58 3.76
C ASP A 706 15.71 21.52 3.38
N ALA A 707 15.29 20.27 3.27
CA ALA A 707 16.18 19.15 3.04
C ALA A 707 16.83 19.18 1.64
N VAL A 708 16.13 19.72 0.63
CA VAL A 708 16.63 19.76 -0.75
C VAL A 708 17.66 20.87 -0.92
N THR A 709 17.37 22.05 -0.39
CA THR A 709 18.21 23.25 -0.57
C THR A 709 19.24 23.45 0.56
N GLY A 710 18.97 22.92 1.75
CA GLY A 710 19.77 23.13 2.96
C GLY A 710 19.51 24.45 3.69
N GLU A 711 18.62 25.31 3.16
CA GLU A 711 18.31 26.61 3.73
C GLU A 711 17.55 26.51 5.06
N ASN A 712 17.82 27.43 5.99
CA ASN A 712 17.02 27.55 7.21
C ASN A 712 15.59 27.96 6.88
N VAL A 713 14.61 27.36 7.54
CA VAL A 713 13.18 27.63 7.28
C VAL A 713 12.51 28.27 8.49
N ASN A 714 11.86 29.41 8.25
CA ASN A 714 10.94 30.00 9.21
C ASN A 714 9.59 29.27 9.16
N LEU A 715 9.28 28.50 10.21
CA LEU A 715 8.06 27.70 10.32
C LEU A 715 6.76 28.53 10.23
N THR A 716 6.80 29.82 10.50
CA THR A 716 5.64 30.72 10.44
C THR A 716 5.42 31.31 9.04
N GLN A 717 6.38 31.16 8.13
CA GLN A 717 6.39 31.79 6.81
C GLN A 717 6.90 30.84 5.72
N ILE A 718 6.37 29.62 5.66
CA ILE A 718 6.77 28.64 4.64
C ILE A 718 6.06 28.97 3.33
N LYS A 719 6.84 29.35 2.31
CA LYS A 719 6.32 29.61 0.95
C LYS A 719 6.17 28.30 0.18
N LEU A 720 4.97 28.06 -0.34
CA LEU A 720 4.64 26.96 -1.24
C LEU A 720 4.22 27.51 -2.60
N ALA A 721 4.84 27.03 -3.67
CA ALA A 721 4.47 27.37 -5.05
C ALA A 721 3.08 26.80 -5.42
N THR A 722 2.50 27.27 -6.52
CA THR A 722 1.25 26.72 -7.06
C THR A 722 1.48 25.24 -7.36
N LYS A 723 0.66 24.36 -6.79
CA LYS A 723 0.89 22.90 -6.93
C LYS A 723 2.34 22.49 -6.59
N GLY A 724 2.99 23.20 -5.67
CA GLY A 724 4.35 22.89 -5.21
C GLY A 724 4.38 22.13 -3.89
N GLY A 725 5.57 21.73 -3.48
CA GLY A 725 5.79 21.12 -2.17
C GLY A 725 7.15 21.47 -1.57
N ARG A 726 7.34 21.17 -0.30
CA ARG A 726 8.58 21.37 0.45
C ARG A 726 8.88 20.16 1.33
N TRP A 727 10.14 19.76 1.39
CA TRP A 727 10.63 18.77 2.35
C TRP A 727 11.41 19.48 3.45
N ILE A 728 10.80 19.56 4.62
CA ILE A 728 11.35 20.20 5.81
C ILE A 728 11.96 19.14 6.71
N ARG A 729 13.25 19.29 7.02
CA ARG A 729 13.97 18.45 7.98
C ARG A 729 14.06 19.19 9.32
N ALA A 730 13.53 18.57 10.37
CA ALA A 730 13.45 19.13 11.70
C ALA A 730 14.32 18.30 12.67
N GLU A 731 15.50 18.82 13.00
CA GLU A 731 16.50 18.14 13.84
C GLU A 731 16.11 18.11 15.31
N LYS A 732 16.22 16.94 15.95
CA LYS A 732 15.86 16.73 17.37
C LYS A 732 16.96 17.17 18.34
#